data_AF-A0A1I5BUI5-F1
#
_entry.id   AF-A0A1I5BUI5-F1
#
_cell.length_a   1.000
_cell.length_b   1.000
_cell.length_c   1.000
_cell.angle_alpha   90.00
_cell.angle_beta   90.00
_cell.angle_gamma   90.00
#
_symmetry.space_group_name_H-M   'P 1'
#
loop_
_entity.id
_entity.type
_entity.pdbx_description
1 polymer ?
#
loop_
_entity_poly.entity_id
_entity_poly.type
_entity_poly.pdbx_seq_one_letter_code
_entity_poly.pdbx_strand_id
1 'polypeptide(L)'
;MKREEDPLWYKDAIIYQLHVKTFFDSNGDGIGDFPGLISKLDYLQELGVNTLWLLPFYPSPGRDDGYDIADYHNVHPDVGDMADFHKFIDEAHRRALRVITELVINHTSDQHPWFQAARRAPKGSVERDYYVWSDDDSRYSGARSIFTDIGQSNWEWDEVAQAYYWHRFFAHQPDLNFASPHVFDAMMQVMRFWLDAGIDGMRLDAMPYLCEREGTNCENLPETHAVIKRMRAELDKHHRNRMFLAEANQWPEDVREYFGDGDECHMAFHFPLMPRMYMAIASEDRHPIVEIMEQTPDIPDNCQWAVFLRNHDELTLEMVTDRERDYLHQMYAVDPQARLHLGIRRRLAPLLENDRHRIELMNLLLMTMPGSPILYYGDEIGMGDNLLLGDRNGVRTPMQWLGGHNGGFSTADPERLFLPPIDDPVYGFATVNMDSQRRNSSSLLNWTKRLIAMRKAHPAFGRGTLHFLRPGNRKILAYLREHEDETILCVANMSRAAQAVELDLSQFKGRVPVELMGRTAFPPAGERPYLLSLSGHGFYAFRLATDVAPPPWHEGREERQLSPDLPVLILVETGWATLSGRREVSGGTDQLMARRAREQLEQQIMPRFFRSQPWFGNRNAVLEKFELGEMHEWSIGRGRWLLAIVTLTLGSGERNRYALPMALAWDDEGESLVSAVLPATLAKVRRRDRTGVLFDAFWDDDFCRAVISGMEEGSTLSFGGGQVRFRATSAFPGLNHQGNTAEVTRTVSERGRLLVNLGGRLVLKGYRWLLAGVHPELEMSHFLTETAKFAHMAQLAGTVEYSDSKGNSSTLAILERYAENQGSAWAYTRDYLERYLDECRTQQKRLIDSRHAAYMALVKTLGLRTAEFHQALAPPDPAGAFGSEAITPEDVAEWVNNVRTQMDEMYMLLEAQLPRLPDSARLIGNSLLAARPRFYRRVGRAATLRPEAMKARCHGDYHLRQVWLSNNDFLITNYGGGPELAWRERRWKHTPLRDVAGMLFSFWEAAGAALEHVTAEYPEVGAALQQQAENWRALATSDFFKSYRTAMKGHALFPSDAAGVDTLVTLFMVEKAVASVSNALAQDLRLVDGPMQRLIRLMQRRR
;
A
#
# COMPACT_ATOMS: atom_id res chain seq x y z
N MET A 1 11.32 -15.61 -23.52
CA MET A 1 11.00 -14.21 -23.88
C MET A 1 12.28 -13.59 -24.40
N LYS A 2 12.29 -13.07 -25.64
CA LYS A 2 13.41 -12.22 -26.09
C LYS A 2 13.43 -10.99 -25.19
N ARG A 3 14.58 -10.68 -24.57
CA ARG A 3 14.82 -9.45 -23.80
C ARG A 3 14.44 -8.28 -24.72
N GLU A 4 13.47 -7.45 -24.35
CA GLU A 4 13.41 -6.11 -24.94
C GLU A 4 14.72 -5.42 -24.57
N GLU A 5 15.50 -5.05 -25.57
CA GLU A 5 16.84 -4.49 -25.43
C GLU A 5 16.72 -3.02 -24.99
N ASP A 6 16.50 -2.78 -23.70
CA ASP A 6 16.57 -1.43 -23.11
C ASP A 6 18.05 -1.00 -23.00
N PRO A 7 18.50 0.04 -23.75
CA PRO A 7 19.86 0.57 -23.66
C PRO A 7 20.14 1.25 -22.31
N LEU A 8 19.11 1.67 -21.57
CA LEU A 8 19.23 2.38 -20.29
C LEU A 8 18.91 1.49 -19.08
N TRP A 9 19.03 0.18 -19.24
CA TRP A 9 18.67 -0.80 -18.19
C TRP A 9 19.31 -0.51 -16.83
N TYR A 10 20.49 0.11 -16.84
CA TYR A 10 21.26 0.44 -15.64
C TYR A 10 20.59 1.51 -14.79
N LYS A 11 19.62 2.28 -15.32
CA LYS A 11 18.79 3.22 -14.55
C LYS A 11 17.81 2.54 -13.59
N ASP A 12 17.42 1.31 -13.90
CA ASP A 12 16.55 0.47 -13.07
C ASP A 12 17.32 -0.64 -12.34
N ALA A 13 18.65 -0.59 -12.40
CA ALA A 13 19.49 -1.58 -11.74
C ALA A 13 19.37 -1.48 -10.21
N ILE A 14 19.32 -2.65 -9.57
CA ILE A 14 19.56 -2.83 -8.14
C ILE A 14 20.76 -3.77 -8.10
N ILE A 15 21.91 -3.18 -7.81
CA ILE A 15 23.23 -3.79 -7.95
C ILE A 15 23.59 -4.44 -6.61
N TYR A 16 24.17 -5.63 -6.66
CA TYR A 16 24.68 -6.33 -5.48
C TYR A 16 26.18 -6.55 -5.64
N GLN A 17 26.97 -5.86 -4.83
CA GLN A 17 28.43 -5.97 -4.79
C GLN A 17 28.83 -7.19 -3.94
N LEU A 18 29.61 -8.11 -4.52
CA LEU A 18 30.09 -9.29 -3.82
C LEU A 18 31.53 -9.67 -4.20
N HIS A 19 32.19 -10.42 -3.32
CA HIS A 19 33.49 -11.02 -3.57
C HIS A 19 33.34 -12.54 -3.75
N VAL A 20 33.80 -13.09 -4.89
CA VAL A 20 33.70 -14.53 -5.16
C VAL A 20 34.37 -15.35 -4.06
N LYS A 21 35.58 -14.95 -3.62
CA LYS A 21 36.39 -15.63 -2.59
C LYS A 21 35.72 -15.74 -1.22
N THR A 22 34.71 -14.93 -0.93
CA THR A 22 34.07 -14.88 0.41
C THR A 22 32.56 -15.05 0.37
N PHE A 23 31.99 -15.37 -0.79
CA PHE A 23 30.54 -15.58 -0.91
C PHE A 23 30.10 -17.01 -0.60
N PHE A 24 30.66 -18.03 -1.26
CA PHE A 24 30.39 -19.44 -0.93
C PHE A 24 31.45 -20.37 -1.53
N ASP A 25 31.99 -21.27 -0.70
CA ASP A 25 32.94 -22.32 -1.09
C ASP A 25 32.17 -23.61 -1.39
N SER A 26 32.34 -24.14 -2.61
CA SER A 26 31.67 -25.35 -3.05
C SER A 26 32.53 -26.62 -2.98
N ASN A 27 33.86 -26.48 -2.89
CA ASN A 27 34.81 -27.58 -3.02
C ASN A 27 35.46 -27.96 -1.66
N GLY A 28 35.26 -27.13 -0.62
CA GLY A 28 35.74 -27.33 0.75
C GLY A 28 37.22 -27.01 0.94
N ASP A 29 37.84 -26.16 0.12
CA ASP A 29 39.24 -25.75 0.25
C ASP A 29 39.44 -24.55 1.20
N GLY A 30 38.37 -23.82 1.52
CA GLY A 30 38.34 -22.64 2.38
C GLY A 30 38.18 -21.31 1.63
N ILE A 31 38.06 -21.34 0.30
CA ILE A 31 37.96 -20.16 -0.58
C ILE A 31 36.65 -20.26 -1.39
N GLY A 32 35.94 -19.15 -1.52
CA GLY A 32 34.73 -19.10 -2.33
C GLY A 32 35.03 -19.13 -3.83
N ASP A 33 34.17 -19.80 -4.61
CA ASP A 33 34.43 -20.12 -6.01
C ASP A 33 33.19 -19.89 -6.91
N PHE A 34 33.39 -19.84 -8.23
CA PHE A 34 32.30 -19.64 -9.20
C PHE A 34 31.21 -20.72 -9.14
N PRO A 35 31.51 -22.03 -9.08
CA PRO A 35 30.51 -23.06 -8.84
C PRO A 35 29.66 -22.81 -7.57
N GLY A 36 30.30 -22.31 -6.51
CA GLY A 36 29.69 -21.92 -5.27
C GLY A 36 28.75 -20.73 -5.44
N LEU A 37 29.20 -19.67 -6.11
CA LEU A 37 28.37 -18.51 -6.46
C LEU A 37 27.15 -18.92 -7.32
N ILE A 38 27.34 -19.81 -8.30
CA ILE A 38 26.24 -20.36 -9.12
C ILE A 38 25.17 -20.99 -8.24
N SER A 39 25.57 -21.76 -7.22
CA SER A 39 24.64 -22.41 -6.28
C SER A 39 23.80 -21.42 -5.45
N LYS A 40 24.22 -20.15 -5.36
CA LYS A 40 23.57 -19.09 -4.59
C LYS A 40 22.83 -18.06 -5.45
N LEU A 41 22.84 -18.19 -6.77
CA LEU A 41 22.11 -17.27 -7.66
C LEU A 41 20.59 -17.23 -7.38
N ASP A 42 20.01 -18.35 -6.93
CA ASP A 42 18.59 -18.39 -6.53
C ASP A 42 18.32 -17.47 -5.33
N TYR A 43 19.24 -17.36 -4.38
CA TYR A 43 19.12 -16.43 -3.26
C TYR A 43 19.14 -14.98 -3.72
N LEU A 44 20.05 -14.62 -4.63
CA LEU A 44 20.18 -13.26 -5.17
C LEU A 44 18.92 -12.88 -5.98
N GLN A 45 18.41 -13.81 -6.79
CA GLN A 45 17.14 -13.61 -7.48
C GLN A 45 15.97 -13.45 -6.51
N GLU A 46 15.89 -14.28 -5.46
CA GLU A 46 14.88 -14.16 -4.40
C GLU A 46 15.01 -12.87 -3.56
N LEU A 47 16.21 -12.30 -3.44
CA LEU A 47 16.43 -10.99 -2.82
C LEU A 47 15.80 -9.86 -3.65
N GLY A 48 15.74 -10.06 -4.97
CA GLY A 48 15.12 -9.14 -5.92
C GLY A 48 16.10 -8.24 -6.66
N VAL A 49 17.41 -8.39 -6.41
CA VAL A 49 18.47 -7.72 -7.17
C VAL A 49 18.46 -8.18 -8.63
N ASN A 50 18.92 -7.33 -9.54
CA ASN A 50 18.90 -7.63 -10.98
C ASN A 50 20.28 -7.49 -11.64
N THR A 51 21.30 -7.06 -10.89
CA THR A 51 22.65 -6.83 -11.38
C THR A 51 23.65 -7.23 -10.29
N LEU A 52 24.67 -7.98 -10.66
CA LEU A 52 25.75 -8.41 -9.77
C LEU A 52 27.00 -7.63 -10.15
N TRP A 53 27.68 -7.05 -9.16
CA TRP A 53 29.01 -6.48 -9.34
C TRP A 53 30.01 -7.36 -8.62
N LEU A 54 30.92 -7.96 -9.40
CA LEU A 54 31.98 -8.81 -8.90
C LEU A 54 33.26 -8.00 -8.71
N LEU A 55 33.83 -8.11 -7.51
CA LEU A 55 35.20 -7.70 -7.22
C LEU A 55 36.23 -8.50 -8.06
N PRO A 56 37.51 -8.07 -8.13
CA PRO A 56 38.50 -8.71 -8.98
C PRO A 56 38.60 -10.22 -8.73
N PHE A 57 38.52 -11.00 -9.79
CA PHE A 57 38.67 -12.46 -9.78
C PHE A 57 39.82 -12.93 -10.69
N TYR A 58 40.63 -12.00 -11.18
CA TYR A 58 41.78 -12.27 -12.05
C TYR A 58 42.95 -12.90 -11.27
N PRO A 59 43.86 -13.64 -11.93
CA PRO A 59 45.14 -14.00 -11.34
C PRO A 59 45.86 -12.76 -10.79
N SER A 60 46.25 -12.85 -9.53
CA SER A 60 46.86 -11.77 -8.75
C SER A 60 47.66 -12.41 -7.61
N PRO A 61 48.77 -11.79 -7.15
CA PRO A 61 49.47 -12.25 -5.95
C PRO A 61 48.71 -11.92 -4.65
N GLY A 62 47.57 -11.22 -4.73
CA GLY A 62 46.66 -10.97 -3.61
C GLY A 62 47.18 -9.96 -2.60
N ARG A 63 48.09 -9.06 -2.99
CA ARG A 63 48.68 -8.06 -2.09
C ARG A 63 47.78 -6.85 -1.90
N ASP A 64 46.84 -6.64 -2.81
CA ASP A 64 45.71 -5.72 -2.68
C ASP A 64 44.39 -6.45 -3.04
N ASP A 65 44.25 -7.68 -2.53
CA ASP A 65 43.04 -8.51 -2.66
C ASP A 65 42.51 -8.69 -4.10
N GLY A 66 43.40 -8.67 -5.10
CA GLY A 66 43.06 -8.86 -6.51
C GLY A 66 43.10 -7.61 -7.38
N TYR A 67 43.23 -6.41 -6.80
CA TYR A 67 43.42 -5.17 -7.56
C TYR A 67 44.81 -5.07 -8.20
N ASP A 68 45.80 -5.77 -7.64
CA ASP A 68 47.10 -6.01 -8.23
C ASP A 68 47.05 -7.16 -9.27
N ILE A 69 46.51 -6.88 -10.46
CA ILE A 69 46.28 -7.90 -11.50
C ILE A 69 47.59 -8.35 -12.16
N ALA A 70 47.83 -9.67 -12.20
CA ALA A 70 48.98 -10.29 -12.85
C ALA A 70 48.65 -10.91 -14.23
N ASP A 71 47.39 -11.19 -14.52
CA ASP A 71 46.90 -11.60 -15.85
C ASP A 71 45.43 -11.19 -16.05
N TYR A 72 45.17 -10.31 -17.01
CA TYR A 72 43.81 -9.85 -17.31
C TYR A 72 42.93 -10.85 -18.07
N HIS A 73 43.49 -11.88 -18.72
CA HIS A 73 42.77 -12.74 -19.66
C HIS A 73 42.38 -14.10 -19.07
N ASN A 74 42.39 -14.21 -17.75
CA ASN A 74 42.14 -15.47 -17.08
C ASN A 74 41.43 -15.26 -15.73
N VAL A 75 40.98 -16.36 -15.15
CA VAL A 75 40.37 -16.43 -13.82
C VAL A 75 41.41 -16.94 -12.82
N HIS A 76 41.40 -16.39 -11.60
CA HIS A 76 42.27 -16.83 -10.53
C HIS A 76 42.01 -18.31 -10.22
N PRO A 77 43.04 -19.18 -10.17
CA PRO A 77 42.84 -20.62 -9.96
C PRO A 77 42.02 -20.97 -8.71
N ASP A 78 42.21 -20.24 -7.62
CA ASP A 78 41.45 -20.42 -6.37
C ASP A 78 39.94 -20.22 -6.49
N VAL A 79 39.43 -19.52 -7.52
CA VAL A 79 37.99 -19.28 -7.68
C VAL A 79 37.36 -20.04 -8.85
N GLY A 80 38.14 -20.86 -9.56
CA GLY A 80 37.71 -21.67 -10.68
C GLY A 80 38.51 -21.40 -11.96
N ASP A 81 37.90 -21.70 -13.10
CA ASP A 81 38.49 -21.49 -14.42
C ASP A 81 37.55 -20.71 -15.38
N MET A 82 37.99 -20.51 -16.62
CA MET A 82 37.18 -19.84 -17.64
C MET A 82 35.88 -20.59 -17.99
N ALA A 83 35.83 -21.92 -17.84
CA ALA A 83 34.61 -22.68 -18.09
C ALA A 83 33.57 -22.46 -16.99
N ASP A 84 34.02 -22.39 -15.73
CA ASP A 84 33.17 -22.03 -14.60
C ASP A 84 32.64 -20.60 -14.72
N PHE A 85 33.47 -19.66 -15.18
CA PHE A 85 33.05 -18.28 -15.45
C PHE A 85 31.95 -18.21 -16.52
N HIS A 86 32.13 -18.85 -17.69
CA HIS A 86 31.10 -18.86 -18.73
C HIS A 86 29.79 -19.47 -18.24
N LYS A 87 29.89 -20.57 -17.49
CA LYS A 87 28.71 -21.19 -16.87
C LYS A 87 28.01 -20.26 -15.88
N PHE A 88 28.78 -19.47 -15.12
CA PHE A 88 28.23 -18.46 -14.22
C PHE A 88 27.48 -17.37 -14.98
N ILE A 89 28.05 -16.83 -16.08
CA ILE A 89 27.38 -15.85 -16.95
C ILE A 89 26.06 -16.41 -17.48
N ASP A 90 26.07 -17.63 -18.03
CA ASP A 90 24.88 -18.29 -18.56
C ASP A 90 23.79 -18.45 -17.48
N GLU A 91 24.15 -18.92 -16.29
CA GLU A 91 23.21 -19.14 -15.20
C GLU A 91 22.68 -17.84 -14.57
N ALA A 92 23.49 -16.78 -14.52
CA ALA A 92 23.09 -15.43 -14.10
C ALA A 92 22.09 -14.85 -15.11
N HIS A 93 22.43 -14.86 -16.40
CA HIS A 93 21.57 -14.36 -17.47
C HIS A 93 20.26 -15.14 -17.58
N ARG A 94 20.28 -16.46 -17.37
CA ARG A 94 19.07 -17.30 -17.30
C ARG A 94 18.09 -16.86 -16.22
N ARG A 95 18.59 -16.23 -15.14
CA ARG A 95 17.80 -15.66 -14.03
C ARG A 95 17.50 -14.17 -14.20
N ALA A 96 17.82 -13.60 -15.37
CA ALA A 96 17.73 -12.18 -15.66
C ALA A 96 18.62 -11.29 -14.78
N LEU A 97 19.70 -11.86 -14.22
CA LEU A 97 20.75 -11.11 -13.53
C LEU A 97 21.78 -10.65 -14.55
N ARG A 98 22.13 -9.37 -14.54
CA ARG A 98 23.27 -8.82 -15.29
C ARG A 98 24.55 -8.91 -14.46
N VAL A 99 25.70 -8.91 -15.13
CA VAL A 99 27.01 -9.00 -14.46
C VAL A 99 27.89 -7.82 -14.84
N ILE A 100 28.38 -7.13 -13.82
CA ILE A 100 29.40 -6.09 -13.87
C ILE A 100 30.67 -6.67 -13.25
N THR A 101 31.82 -6.41 -13.86
CA THR A 101 33.13 -6.76 -13.30
C THR A 101 34.02 -5.52 -13.19
N GLU A 102 35.16 -5.67 -12.54
CA GLU A 102 36.17 -4.62 -12.47
C GLU A 102 36.90 -4.44 -13.80
N LEU A 103 37.42 -3.26 -14.04
CA LEU A 103 38.45 -3.03 -15.03
C LEU A 103 39.46 -2.08 -14.40
N VAL A 104 40.50 -2.68 -13.80
CA VAL A 104 41.62 -1.93 -13.20
C VAL A 104 42.51 -1.45 -14.34
N ILE A 105 42.25 -0.22 -14.77
CA ILE A 105 42.88 0.38 -15.95
C ILE A 105 44.14 1.17 -15.60
N ASN A 106 44.28 1.66 -14.37
CA ASN A 106 45.37 2.55 -13.99
C ASN A 106 46.72 1.84 -13.86
N HIS A 107 46.74 0.64 -13.32
CA HIS A 107 47.96 -0.05 -12.90
C HIS A 107 47.84 -1.56 -13.07
N THR A 108 48.97 -2.27 -13.00
CA THR A 108 49.01 -3.74 -12.92
C THR A 108 49.80 -4.17 -11.70
N SER A 109 49.83 -5.47 -11.37
CA SER A 109 50.85 -6.01 -10.46
C SER A 109 52.27 -5.81 -11.01
N ASP A 110 53.25 -5.64 -10.13
CA ASP A 110 54.68 -5.75 -10.45
C ASP A 110 55.06 -7.16 -10.98
N GLN A 111 54.23 -8.17 -10.76
CA GLN A 111 54.41 -9.52 -11.31
C GLN A 111 53.81 -9.68 -12.71
N HIS A 112 53.06 -8.69 -13.21
CA HIS A 112 52.46 -8.75 -14.53
C HIS A 112 53.55 -8.93 -15.61
N PRO A 113 53.35 -9.80 -16.62
CA PRO A 113 54.33 -10.01 -17.69
C PRO A 113 54.78 -8.72 -18.38
N TRP A 114 53.89 -7.73 -18.50
CA TRP A 114 54.22 -6.40 -19.03
C TRP A 114 55.29 -5.69 -18.18
N PHE A 115 55.13 -5.63 -16.85
CA PHE A 115 56.13 -4.97 -15.99
C PHE A 115 57.45 -5.71 -15.97
N GLN A 116 57.39 -7.05 -15.92
CA GLN A 116 58.59 -7.91 -15.98
C GLN A 116 59.35 -7.74 -17.30
N ALA A 117 58.66 -7.50 -18.41
CA ALA A 117 59.28 -7.13 -19.68
C ALA A 117 59.83 -5.69 -19.63
N ALA A 118 59.02 -4.72 -19.17
CA ALA A 118 59.37 -3.30 -19.13
C ALA A 118 60.64 -3.03 -18.32
N ARG A 119 60.77 -3.60 -17.12
CA ARG A 119 61.94 -3.40 -16.24
C ARG A 119 63.24 -3.95 -16.84
N ARG A 120 63.16 -4.94 -17.75
CA ARG A 120 64.31 -5.54 -18.45
C ARG A 120 64.56 -4.92 -19.82
N ALA A 121 63.62 -4.14 -20.34
CA ALA A 121 63.70 -3.57 -21.66
C ALA A 121 64.56 -2.29 -21.70
N PRO A 122 65.28 -2.02 -22.80
CA PRO A 122 66.06 -0.79 -22.95
C PRO A 122 65.18 0.48 -22.89
N LYS A 123 65.76 1.59 -22.39
CA LYS A 123 65.10 2.91 -22.42
C LYS A 123 64.66 3.27 -23.86
N GLY A 124 63.41 3.70 -24.01
CA GLY A 124 62.82 4.08 -25.30
C GLY A 124 62.24 2.94 -26.14
N SER A 125 62.25 1.69 -25.64
CA SER A 125 61.53 0.57 -26.27
C SER A 125 60.02 0.62 -25.97
N VAL A 126 59.22 -0.02 -26.80
CA VAL A 126 57.76 -0.12 -26.59
C VAL A 126 57.46 -0.83 -25.28
N GLU A 127 58.16 -1.92 -24.97
CA GLU A 127 57.98 -2.67 -23.73
C GLU A 127 58.30 -1.83 -22.51
N ARG A 128 59.34 -0.98 -22.56
CA ARG A 128 59.68 -0.06 -21.46
C ARG A 128 58.57 0.98 -21.24
N ASP A 129 58.01 1.49 -22.32
CA ASP A 129 57.04 2.57 -22.36
C ASP A 129 55.63 2.18 -21.87
N TYR A 130 55.40 0.90 -21.54
CA TYR A 130 54.14 0.45 -20.92
C TYR A 130 53.92 1.05 -19.51
N TYR A 131 54.99 1.48 -18.84
CA TYR A 131 54.96 2.06 -17.49
C TYR A 131 55.67 3.41 -17.46
N VAL A 132 55.39 4.20 -16.43
CA VAL A 132 55.96 5.53 -16.28
C VAL A 132 57.29 5.46 -15.51
N TRP A 133 58.39 5.87 -16.15
CA TRP A 133 59.75 5.82 -15.60
C TRP A 133 60.37 7.21 -15.43
N SER A 134 61.27 7.34 -14.46
CA SER A 134 62.08 8.55 -14.23
C SER A 134 63.48 8.21 -13.72
N ASP A 135 64.45 9.10 -13.95
CA ASP A 135 65.82 8.97 -13.44
C ASP A 135 65.96 9.49 -11.99
N ASP A 136 65.00 10.29 -11.54
CA ASP A 136 64.86 10.79 -10.17
C ASP A 136 63.39 10.75 -9.71
N ASP A 137 63.16 10.97 -8.42
CA ASP A 137 61.83 10.97 -7.77
C ASP A 137 61.18 12.37 -7.69
N SER A 138 61.73 13.37 -8.40
CA SER A 138 61.30 14.77 -8.26
C SER A 138 60.10 15.16 -9.13
N ARG A 139 59.80 14.33 -10.14
CA ARG A 139 58.71 14.55 -11.09
C ARG A 139 57.34 14.43 -10.43
N TYR A 140 56.38 15.22 -10.90
CA TYR A 140 55.00 15.22 -10.40
C TYR A 140 54.85 15.53 -8.91
N SER A 141 55.72 16.40 -8.37
CA SER A 141 55.76 16.75 -6.94
C SER A 141 54.46 17.36 -6.38
N GLY A 142 53.51 17.74 -7.24
CA GLY A 142 52.18 18.23 -6.86
C GLY A 142 51.15 17.13 -6.58
N ALA A 143 51.44 15.87 -6.93
CA ALA A 143 50.55 14.74 -6.67
C ALA A 143 50.63 14.30 -5.19
N ARG A 144 49.47 14.04 -4.59
CA ARG A 144 49.38 13.50 -3.22
C ARG A 144 49.67 12.00 -3.21
N SER A 145 50.10 11.48 -2.05
CA SER A 145 50.07 10.04 -1.75
C SER A 145 48.67 9.67 -1.25
N ILE A 146 48.06 8.65 -1.86
CA ILE A 146 46.72 8.17 -1.50
C ILE A 146 46.79 7.33 -0.21
N PHE A 147 47.77 6.43 -0.11
CA PHE A 147 48.00 5.58 1.07
C PHE A 147 49.02 6.19 2.02
N THR A 148 48.59 7.21 2.76
CA THR A 148 49.43 8.01 3.68
C THR A 148 50.14 7.20 4.77
N ASP A 149 49.64 6.00 5.09
CA ASP A 149 50.12 5.19 6.21
C ASP A 149 51.32 4.29 5.85
N ILE A 150 51.64 4.14 4.56
CA ILE A 150 52.56 3.10 4.05
C ILE A 150 53.79 3.68 3.32
N GLY A 151 53.73 4.91 2.80
CA GLY A 151 54.88 5.58 2.18
C GLY A 151 54.65 7.04 1.79
N GLN A 152 55.72 7.83 1.71
CA GLN A 152 55.68 9.26 1.38
C GLN A 152 55.93 9.59 -0.11
N SER A 153 56.32 8.61 -0.93
CA SER A 153 56.66 8.80 -2.34
C SER A 153 55.75 7.96 -3.25
N ASN A 154 55.37 8.54 -4.38
CA ASN A 154 54.70 7.86 -5.50
C ASN A 154 55.72 7.30 -6.53
N TRP A 155 57.01 7.39 -6.21
CA TRP A 155 58.11 6.83 -7.00
C TRP A 155 58.87 5.80 -6.17
N GLU A 156 59.12 4.63 -6.77
CA GLU A 156 59.91 3.55 -6.17
C GLU A 156 61.08 3.18 -7.11
N TRP A 157 62.26 2.93 -6.52
CA TRP A 157 63.45 2.54 -7.28
C TRP A 157 63.39 1.06 -7.70
N ASP A 158 63.55 0.77 -9.00
CA ASP A 158 63.67 -0.60 -9.49
C ASP A 158 65.13 -0.97 -9.78
N GLU A 159 65.66 -1.93 -9.03
CA GLU A 159 67.06 -2.36 -9.13
C GLU A 159 67.44 -3.01 -10.47
N VAL A 160 66.48 -3.55 -11.23
CA VAL A 160 66.77 -4.14 -12.56
C VAL A 160 66.77 -3.05 -13.62
N ALA A 161 65.80 -2.14 -13.52
CA ALA A 161 65.59 -1.07 -14.46
C ALA A 161 66.56 0.10 -14.27
N GLN A 162 67.21 0.19 -13.10
CA GLN A 162 68.08 1.28 -12.66
C GLN A 162 67.41 2.65 -12.87
N ALA A 163 66.14 2.74 -12.49
CA ALA A 163 65.28 3.90 -12.65
C ALA A 163 64.11 3.81 -11.64
N TYR A 164 63.51 4.96 -11.35
CA TYR A 164 62.26 5.02 -10.60
C TYR A 164 61.07 4.71 -11.50
N TYR A 165 60.05 4.04 -10.97
CA TYR A 165 58.75 3.89 -11.61
C TYR A 165 57.64 4.51 -10.77
N TRP A 166 56.60 4.99 -11.44
CA TRP A 166 55.46 5.64 -10.81
C TRP A 166 54.44 4.61 -10.30
N HIS A 167 53.86 4.90 -9.14
CA HIS A 167 52.71 4.19 -8.60
C HIS A 167 51.83 5.15 -7.78
N ARG A 168 50.52 5.16 -8.02
CA ARG A 168 49.56 5.95 -7.21
C ARG A 168 49.12 5.25 -5.94
N PHE A 169 49.17 3.92 -5.97
CA PHE A 169 48.76 3.02 -4.90
C PHE A 169 50.01 2.40 -4.25
N PHE A 170 50.03 1.08 -4.05
CA PHE A 170 51.21 0.41 -3.53
C PHE A 170 52.35 0.37 -4.55
N ALA A 171 53.59 0.28 -4.06
CA ALA A 171 54.77 0.11 -4.93
C ALA A 171 54.63 -1.11 -5.85
N HIS A 172 53.98 -2.19 -5.39
CA HIS A 172 53.73 -3.36 -6.23
C HIS A 172 52.58 -3.22 -7.24
N GLN A 173 52.04 -2.01 -7.39
CA GLN A 173 51.03 -1.61 -8.37
C GLN A 173 51.60 -0.53 -9.30
N PRO A 174 52.60 -0.84 -10.15
CA PRO A 174 53.15 0.12 -11.09
C PRO A 174 52.09 0.62 -12.10
N ASP A 175 52.04 1.94 -12.27
CA ASP A 175 51.07 2.63 -13.11
C ASP A 175 51.37 2.47 -14.61
N LEU A 176 50.31 2.22 -15.38
CA LEU A 176 50.34 2.09 -16.82
C LEU A 176 50.44 3.47 -17.49
N ASN A 177 51.27 3.58 -18.52
CA ASN A 177 51.51 4.83 -19.21
C ASN A 177 50.49 5.07 -20.34
N PHE A 178 49.40 5.79 -20.07
CA PHE A 178 48.39 6.12 -21.09
C PHE A 178 48.83 7.15 -22.13
N ALA A 179 50.01 7.76 -22.00
CA ALA A 179 50.61 8.51 -23.11
C ALA A 179 51.08 7.59 -24.24
N SER A 180 51.30 6.30 -23.94
CA SER A 180 51.64 5.29 -24.93
C SER A 180 50.39 4.75 -25.63
N PRO A 181 50.28 4.83 -26.97
CA PRO A 181 49.13 4.28 -27.69
C PRO A 181 49.01 2.76 -27.55
N HIS A 182 50.12 2.06 -27.30
CA HIS A 182 50.15 0.61 -27.12
C HIS A 182 49.47 0.16 -25.83
N VAL A 183 49.55 0.95 -24.76
CA VAL A 183 48.85 0.69 -23.49
C VAL A 183 47.34 0.80 -23.69
N PHE A 184 46.88 1.85 -24.37
CA PHE A 184 45.47 2.01 -24.72
C PHE A 184 44.94 0.80 -25.52
N ASP A 185 45.65 0.40 -26.58
CA ASP A 185 45.24 -0.71 -27.42
C ASP A 185 45.21 -2.04 -26.64
N ALA A 186 46.15 -2.26 -25.70
CA ALA A 186 46.16 -3.43 -24.82
C ALA A 186 44.95 -3.43 -23.87
N MET A 187 44.62 -2.30 -23.26
CA MET A 187 43.43 -2.18 -22.39
C MET A 187 42.12 -2.37 -23.15
N MET A 188 42.03 -1.89 -24.39
CA MET A 188 40.87 -2.15 -25.24
C MET A 188 40.72 -3.64 -25.59
N GLN A 189 41.81 -4.40 -25.72
CA GLN A 189 41.76 -5.85 -25.93
C GLN A 189 41.23 -6.57 -24.69
N VAL A 190 41.71 -6.20 -23.50
CA VAL A 190 41.20 -6.73 -22.22
C VAL A 190 39.71 -6.46 -22.08
N MET A 191 39.27 -5.23 -22.35
CA MET A 191 37.87 -4.85 -22.31
C MET A 191 37.02 -5.71 -23.25
N ARG A 192 37.44 -5.86 -24.52
CA ARG A 192 36.72 -6.68 -25.51
C ARG A 192 36.65 -8.14 -25.09
N PHE A 193 37.74 -8.71 -24.57
CA PHE A 193 37.79 -10.10 -24.12
C PHE A 193 36.65 -10.44 -23.13
N TRP A 194 36.47 -9.63 -22.09
CA TRP A 194 35.43 -9.87 -21.08
C TRP A 194 34.02 -9.53 -21.55
N LEU A 195 33.86 -8.51 -22.39
CA LEU A 195 32.56 -8.19 -22.99
C LEU A 195 32.09 -9.28 -23.95
N ASP A 196 33.00 -9.87 -24.73
CA ASP A 196 32.74 -11.00 -25.61
C ASP A 196 32.42 -12.28 -24.80
N ALA A 197 33.00 -12.42 -23.61
CA ALA A 197 32.69 -13.48 -22.66
C ALA A 197 31.32 -13.32 -21.96
N GLY A 198 30.61 -12.20 -22.20
CA GLY A 198 29.22 -11.99 -21.81
C GLY A 198 28.99 -11.03 -20.63
N ILE A 199 30.03 -10.33 -20.15
CA ILE A 199 29.88 -9.24 -19.17
C ILE A 199 28.96 -8.13 -19.71
N ASP A 200 28.09 -7.60 -18.85
CA ASP A 200 27.11 -6.56 -19.19
C ASP A 200 27.61 -5.13 -18.90
N GLY A 201 28.62 -4.97 -18.04
CA GLY A 201 29.25 -3.67 -17.77
C GLY A 201 30.55 -3.80 -17.00
N MET A 202 31.29 -2.70 -16.89
CA MET A 202 32.59 -2.65 -16.20
C MET A 202 32.65 -1.45 -15.25
N ARG A 203 33.11 -1.67 -14.02
CA ARG A 203 33.56 -0.60 -13.12
C ARG A 203 34.97 -0.20 -13.53
N LEU A 204 35.16 1.06 -13.89
CA LEU A 204 36.48 1.61 -14.21
C LEU A 204 37.11 2.09 -12.90
N ASP A 205 38.06 1.29 -12.41
CA ASP A 205 38.76 1.52 -11.13
C ASP A 205 39.89 2.53 -11.31
N ALA A 206 40.12 3.37 -10.29
CA ALA A 206 41.23 4.32 -10.23
C ALA A 206 41.31 5.31 -11.42
N MET A 207 40.17 5.55 -12.08
CA MET A 207 40.11 6.29 -13.34
C MET A 207 40.58 7.75 -13.27
N PRO A 208 40.48 8.50 -12.14
CA PRO A 208 41.02 9.85 -12.07
C PRO A 208 42.52 9.99 -12.28
N TYR A 209 43.26 8.89 -12.24
CA TYR A 209 44.71 8.90 -12.12
C TYR A 209 45.46 8.47 -13.39
N LEU A 210 44.75 8.18 -14.50
CA LEU A 210 45.34 7.57 -15.71
C LEU A 210 46.45 8.37 -16.39
N CYS A 211 46.48 9.69 -16.21
CA CYS A 211 47.44 10.56 -16.89
C CYS A 211 48.09 11.51 -15.89
N GLU A 212 49.41 11.70 -16.04
CA GLU A 212 50.22 12.58 -15.19
C GLU A 212 50.80 13.76 -15.98
N ARG A 213 50.87 14.94 -15.34
CA ARG A 213 51.43 16.15 -15.92
C ARG A 213 52.16 16.98 -14.88
N GLU A 214 53.34 17.49 -15.26
CA GLU A 214 54.11 18.40 -14.41
C GLU A 214 53.32 19.67 -14.08
N GLY A 215 53.47 20.15 -12.84
CA GLY A 215 52.77 21.35 -12.36
C GLY A 215 51.28 21.15 -12.06
N THR A 216 50.78 19.92 -12.09
CA THR A 216 49.41 19.55 -11.70
C THR A 216 49.40 18.62 -10.48
N ASN A 217 48.22 18.30 -9.97
CA ASN A 217 48.02 17.25 -8.96
C ASN A 217 47.92 15.83 -9.56
N CYS A 218 47.99 15.70 -10.90
CA CYS A 218 47.81 14.43 -11.63
C CYS A 218 46.47 13.73 -11.34
N GLU A 219 45.39 14.49 -11.15
CA GLU A 219 44.03 13.96 -10.99
C GLU A 219 43.08 14.68 -11.95
N ASN A 220 42.09 13.98 -12.51
CA ASN A 220 41.02 14.55 -13.35
C ASN A 220 41.54 15.36 -14.56
N LEU A 221 42.69 14.98 -15.12
CA LEU A 221 43.28 15.73 -16.24
C LEU A 221 42.42 15.63 -17.51
N PRO A 222 42.38 16.65 -18.38
CA PRO A 222 41.64 16.60 -19.64
C PRO A 222 42.04 15.40 -20.52
N GLU A 223 43.30 14.97 -20.46
CA GLU A 223 43.77 13.79 -21.20
C GLU A 223 43.18 12.48 -20.66
N THR A 224 42.96 12.39 -19.35
CA THR A 224 42.25 11.27 -18.71
C THR A 224 40.83 11.19 -19.28
N HIS A 225 40.09 12.30 -19.31
CA HIS A 225 38.75 12.37 -19.93
C HIS A 225 38.76 12.01 -21.42
N ALA A 226 39.77 12.48 -22.17
CA ALA A 226 39.92 12.13 -23.58
C ALA A 226 40.13 10.62 -23.81
N VAL A 227 40.89 9.96 -22.94
CA VAL A 227 41.07 8.50 -22.96
C VAL A 227 39.72 7.80 -22.72
N ILE A 228 38.96 8.24 -21.72
CA ILE A 228 37.67 7.65 -21.35
C ILE A 228 36.63 7.83 -22.46
N LYS A 229 36.54 9.02 -23.06
CA LYS A 229 35.69 9.28 -24.25
C LYS A 229 36.02 8.33 -25.39
N ARG A 230 37.32 8.09 -25.63
CA ARG A 230 37.77 7.15 -26.66
C ARG A 230 37.38 5.70 -26.31
N MET A 231 37.52 5.29 -25.05
CA MET A 231 37.07 3.97 -24.59
C MET A 231 35.56 3.81 -24.76
N ARG A 232 34.77 4.82 -24.40
CA ARG A 232 33.32 4.82 -24.56
C ARG A 232 32.89 4.74 -26.03
N ALA A 233 33.52 5.51 -26.90
CA ALA A 233 33.24 5.44 -28.34
C ALA A 233 33.53 4.03 -28.91
N GLU A 234 34.60 3.38 -28.46
CA GLU A 234 34.92 2.01 -28.86
C GLU A 234 33.93 0.98 -28.29
N LEU A 235 33.47 1.15 -27.04
CA LEU A 235 32.41 0.34 -26.45
C LEU A 235 31.12 0.43 -27.28
N ASP A 236 30.61 1.66 -27.51
CA ASP A 236 29.33 1.89 -28.19
C ASP A 236 29.36 1.38 -29.64
N LYS A 237 30.53 1.40 -30.28
CA LYS A 237 30.73 0.90 -31.65
C LYS A 237 30.66 -0.62 -31.76
N HIS A 238 31.15 -1.34 -30.75
CA HIS A 238 31.37 -2.79 -30.82
C HIS A 238 30.38 -3.60 -29.97
N HIS A 239 29.86 -3.05 -28.88
CA HIS A 239 29.03 -3.76 -27.91
C HIS A 239 27.81 -2.91 -27.54
N ARG A 240 26.61 -3.39 -27.90
CA ARG A 240 25.36 -2.70 -27.58
C ARG A 240 24.93 -2.96 -26.13
N ASN A 241 24.29 -1.97 -25.52
CA ASN A 241 23.64 -2.07 -24.20
C ASN A 241 24.61 -2.49 -23.08
N ARG A 242 25.88 -2.10 -23.19
CA ARG A 242 26.90 -2.25 -22.16
C ARG A 242 27.09 -0.93 -21.41
N MET A 243 27.73 -1.00 -20.26
CA MET A 243 27.76 0.11 -19.31
C MET A 243 29.14 0.27 -18.68
N PHE A 244 29.58 1.52 -18.51
CA PHE A 244 30.74 1.89 -17.68
C PHE A 244 30.31 2.60 -16.41
N LEU A 245 30.80 2.11 -15.28
CA LEU A 245 30.62 2.68 -13.95
C LEU A 245 31.93 3.29 -13.48
N ALA A 246 31.98 4.61 -13.37
CA ALA A 246 33.14 5.36 -12.92
C ALA A 246 33.29 5.27 -11.40
N GLU A 247 34.45 4.81 -10.93
CA GLU A 247 34.94 5.12 -9.59
C GLU A 247 35.72 6.43 -9.62
N ALA A 248 35.03 7.53 -9.31
CA ALA A 248 35.64 8.83 -9.09
C ALA A 248 35.22 9.35 -7.72
N ASN A 249 36.07 9.15 -6.71
CA ASN A 249 35.86 9.71 -5.37
C ASN A 249 36.35 11.17 -5.35
N GLN A 250 35.56 12.08 -5.90
CA GLN A 250 35.86 13.51 -6.04
C GLN A 250 34.66 14.37 -5.56
N TRP A 251 34.79 15.70 -5.58
CA TRP A 251 33.68 16.63 -5.31
C TRP A 251 32.59 16.54 -6.40
N PRO A 252 31.31 16.87 -6.12
CA PRO A 252 30.21 16.66 -7.06
C PRO A 252 30.45 17.21 -8.48
N GLU A 253 31.02 18.41 -8.58
CA GLU A 253 31.36 19.09 -9.83
C GLU A 253 32.42 18.33 -10.64
N ASP A 254 33.42 17.74 -9.99
CA ASP A 254 34.48 16.98 -10.64
C ASP A 254 33.97 15.59 -11.06
N VAL A 255 33.12 14.95 -10.25
CA VAL A 255 32.52 13.66 -10.61
C VAL A 255 31.59 13.82 -11.81
N ARG A 256 30.91 14.98 -11.94
CA ARG A 256 30.04 15.27 -13.09
C ARG A 256 30.80 15.20 -14.42
N GLU A 257 32.06 15.62 -14.48
CA GLU A 257 32.85 15.62 -15.72
C GLU A 257 33.02 14.21 -16.29
N TYR A 258 33.03 13.16 -15.47
CA TYR A 258 33.13 11.76 -15.92
C TYR A 258 31.90 11.22 -16.65
N PHE A 259 30.82 11.99 -16.71
CA PHE A 259 29.70 11.69 -17.61
C PHE A 259 29.89 12.32 -19.00
N GLY A 260 30.81 13.29 -19.15
CA GLY A 260 30.98 14.09 -20.36
C GLY A 260 29.68 14.76 -20.80
N ASP A 261 29.43 14.78 -22.10
CA ASP A 261 28.14 15.18 -22.67
C ASP A 261 27.22 13.97 -22.89
N GLY A 262 27.39 12.91 -22.07
CA GLY A 262 26.80 11.59 -22.25
C GLY A 262 27.69 10.62 -23.03
N ASP A 263 28.94 11.00 -23.28
CA ASP A 263 29.94 10.35 -24.13
C ASP A 263 31.16 9.79 -23.37
N GLU A 264 31.11 9.77 -22.04
CA GLU A 264 32.11 9.11 -21.16
C GLU A 264 31.50 7.91 -20.43
N CYS A 265 31.37 7.96 -19.10
CA CYS A 265 30.77 6.89 -18.32
C CYS A 265 29.24 7.00 -18.30
N HIS A 266 28.59 5.84 -18.25
CA HIS A 266 27.14 5.74 -18.15
C HIS A 266 26.70 5.99 -16.71
N MET A 267 27.50 5.51 -15.77
CA MET A 267 27.28 5.64 -14.34
C MET A 267 28.50 6.19 -13.62
N ALA A 268 28.29 6.86 -12.50
CA ALA A 268 29.34 7.20 -11.55
C ALA A 268 28.84 7.00 -10.12
N PHE A 269 29.72 6.61 -9.20
CA PHE A 269 29.36 6.53 -7.78
C PHE A 269 29.04 7.92 -7.21
N HIS A 270 27.94 8.02 -6.46
CA HIS A 270 27.59 9.25 -5.76
C HIS A 270 28.33 9.34 -4.41
N PHE A 271 29.67 9.34 -4.44
CA PHE A 271 30.53 9.50 -3.26
C PHE A 271 30.16 10.72 -2.39
N PRO A 272 29.81 11.90 -2.95
CA PRO A 272 29.48 13.05 -2.12
C PRO A 272 28.26 12.85 -1.20
N LEU A 273 27.23 12.13 -1.65
CA LEU A 273 25.99 11.91 -0.88
C LEU A 273 26.20 10.94 0.29
N MET A 274 27.04 9.93 0.11
CA MET A 274 27.21 8.82 1.06
C MET A 274 27.58 9.31 2.48
N PRO A 275 28.65 10.10 2.71
CA PRO A 275 29.01 10.58 4.05
C PRO A 275 27.95 11.50 4.66
N ARG A 276 27.25 12.28 3.83
CA ARG A 276 26.22 13.22 4.29
C ARG A 276 24.97 12.52 4.80
N MET A 277 24.66 11.32 4.31
CA MET A 277 23.60 10.49 4.90
C MET A 277 23.93 10.09 6.34
N TYR A 278 25.18 9.69 6.61
CA TYR A 278 25.64 9.40 7.98
C TYR A 278 25.63 10.65 8.85
N MET A 279 26.14 11.78 8.34
CA MET A 279 26.11 13.05 9.07
C MET A 279 24.68 13.50 9.42
N ALA A 280 23.72 13.34 8.52
CA ALA A 280 22.34 13.75 8.74
C ALA A 280 21.68 12.98 9.89
N ILE A 281 21.93 11.68 9.98
CA ILE A 281 21.47 10.85 11.12
C ILE A 281 22.19 11.24 12.40
N ALA A 282 23.52 11.39 12.37
CA ALA A 282 24.31 11.73 13.55
C ALA A 282 23.94 13.11 14.13
N SER A 283 23.69 14.09 13.27
CA SER A 283 23.32 15.47 13.64
C SER A 283 21.81 15.66 13.88
N GLU A 284 20.99 14.64 13.57
CA GLU A 284 19.54 14.73 13.50
C GLU A 284 19.03 15.90 12.63
N ASP A 285 19.72 16.23 11.55
CA ASP A 285 19.42 17.35 10.66
C ASP A 285 19.46 16.92 9.19
N ARG A 286 18.43 17.28 8.41
CA ARG A 286 18.36 17.00 6.97
C ARG A 286 19.37 17.79 6.14
N HIS A 287 19.92 18.87 6.69
CA HIS A 287 20.69 19.86 5.95
C HIS A 287 21.88 19.28 5.17
N PRO A 288 22.73 18.39 5.71
CA PRO A 288 23.87 17.85 4.96
C PRO A 288 23.45 17.14 3.66
N ILE A 289 22.33 16.41 3.68
CA ILE A 289 21.79 15.75 2.47
C ILE A 289 21.26 16.78 1.48
N VAL A 290 20.47 17.74 1.95
CA VAL A 290 19.86 18.75 1.06
C VAL A 290 20.93 19.62 0.41
N GLU A 291 21.91 20.07 1.20
CA GLU A 291 22.99 20.94 0.73
C GLU A 291 23.84 20.25 -0.35
N ILE A 292 24.29 19.01 -0.10
CA ILE A 292 25.14 18.32 -1.09
C ILE A 292 24.35 18.02 -2.37
N MET A 293 23.08 17.66 -2.27
CA MET A 293 22.24 17.40 -3.44
C MET A 293 21.91 18.67 -4.24
N GLU A 294 21.86 19.84 -3.59
CA GLU A 294 21.70 21.14 -4.28
C GLU A 294 23.00 21.61 -4.95
N GLN A 295 24.16 21.11 -4.50
CA GLN A 295 25.46 21.36 -5.11
C GLN A 295 25.78 20.38 -6.25
N THR A 296 25.20 19.18 -6.24
CA THR A 296 25.37 18.18 -7.30
C THR A 296 24.78 18.68 -8.62
N PRO A 297 25.59 18.86 -9.68
CA PRO A 297 25.09 19.30 -10.99
C PRO A 297 24.21 18.26 -11.68
N ASP A 298 23.34 18.73 -12.59
CA ASP A 298 22.56 17.87 -13.47
C ASP A 298 23.48 17.02 -14.38
N ILE A 299 23.09 15.77 -14.60
CA ILE A 299 23.80 14.80 -15.46
C ILE A 299 23.08 14.61 -16.81
N PRO A 300 23.76 14.12 -17.85
CA PRO A 300 23.13 13.83 -19.14
C PRO A 300 21.98 12.82 -19.03
N ASP A 301 20.96 12.93 -19.89
CA ASP A 301 19.75 12.09 -19.86
C ASP A 301 20.01 10.59 -20.02
N ASN A 302 21.13 10.20 -20.64
CA ASN A 302 21.55 8.79 -20.77
C ASN A 302 22.44 8.31 -19.61
N CYS A 303 22.80 9.17 -18.65
CA CYS A 303 23.67 8.84 -17.53
C CYS A 303 22.88 8.60 -16.23
N GLN A 304 23.54 8.05 -15.21
CA GLN A 304 22.91 7.71 -13.94
C GLN A 304 23.88 7.69 -12.75
N TRP A 305 23.43 8.19 -11.59
CA TRP A 305 24.17 8.02 -10.33
C TRP A 305 24.07 6.59 -9.78
N ALA A 306 25.15 6.07 -9.24
CA ALA A 306 25.17 4.84 -8.44
C ALA A 306 25.22 5.21 -6.95
N VAL A 307 24.11 4.97 -6.24
CA VAL A 307 23.97 5.31 -4.81
C VAL A 307 24.36 4.09 -3.98
N PHE A 308 25.13 4.29 -2.92
CA PHE A 308 25.57 3.22 -2.04
C PHE A 308 25.73 3.73 -0.60
N LEU A 309 25.70 2.82 0.37
CA LEU A 309 25.94 3.13 1.78
C LEU A 309 27.34 2.72 2.20
N ARG A 310 27.72 1.49 1.86
CA ARG A 310 29.02 0.89 2.11
C ARG A 310 29.44 0.07 0.91
N ASN A 311 30.71 -0.28 0.87
CA ASN A 311 31.35 -1.10 -0.13
C ASN A 311 32.45 -1.93 0.55
N HIS A 312 33.26 -2.61 -0.26
CA HIS A 312 34.39 -3.41 0.18
C HIS A 312 35.61 -2.62 0.73
N ASP A 313 35.59 -1.30 0.64
CA ASP A 313 36.63 -0.42 1.19
C ASP A 313 36.17 0.20 2.50
N GLU A 314 37.00 1.07 3.07
CA GLU A 314 36.58 1.94 4.15
C GLU A 314 35.51 2.96 3.69
N LEU A 315 34.78 3.49 4.66
CA LEU A 315 33.97 4.69 4.44
C LEU A 315 34.95 5.85 4.24
N THR A 316 35.24 6.17 2.98
CA THR A 316 36.16 7.25 2.62
C THR A 316 35.64 8.60 3.10
N LEU A 317 36.52 9.40 3.74
CA LEU A 317 36.27 10.79 4.11
C LEU A 317 37.31 11.72 3.44
N GLU A 318 37.78 11.35 2.25
CA GLU A 318 38.67 12.21 1.47
C GLU A 318 37.95 13.48 1.02
N MET A 319 36.77 13.32 0.41
CA MET A 319 35.98 14.40 -0.19
C MET A 319 34.92 14.98 0.76
N VAL A 320 35.37 15.27 1.98
CA VAL A 320 34.64 16.06 2.98
C VAL A 320 35.57 17.15 3.52
N THR A 321 35.00 18.21 4.10
CA THR A 321 35.81 19.22 4.80
C THR A 321 36.46 18.64 6.05
N ASP A 322 37.57 19.23 6.51
CA ASP A 322 38.27 18.76 7.71
C ASP A 322 37.36 18.69 8.95
N ARG A 323 36.44 19.66 9.10
CA ARG A 323 35.48 19.69 10.20
C ARG A 323 34.48 18.54 10.13
N GLU A 324 33.99 18.21 8.93
CA GLU A 324 33.07 17.09 8.73
C GLU A 324 33.78 15.76 8.98
N ARG A 325 35.03 15.63 8.53
CA ARG A 325 35.88 14.46 8.78
C ARG A 325 36.07 14.22 10.27
N ASP A 326 36.46 15.26 11.02
CA ASP A 326 36.64 15.19 12.46
C ASP A 326 35.34 14.78 13.17
N TYR A 327 34.22 15.36 12.75
CA TYR A 327 32.90 15.01 13.29
C TYR A 327 32.54 13.54 13.04
N LEU A 328 32.72 13.04 11.81
CA LEU A 328 32.43 11.65 11.46
C LEU A 328 33.37 10.67 12.18
N HIS A 329 34.64 10.99 12.33
CA HIS A 329 35.55 10.18 13.14
C HIS A 329 35.14 10.12 14.62
N GLN A 330 34.71 11.24 15.20
CA GLN A 330 34.24 11.28 16.59
C GLN A 330 32.96 10.46 16.80
N MET A 331 32.06 10.48 15.82
CA MET A 331 30.77 9.78 15.92
C MET A 331 30.85 8.29 15.58
N TYR A 332 31.61 7.92 14.55
CA TYR A 332 31.57 6.57 13.96
C TYR A 332 32.86 5.75 14.12
N ALA A 333 33.97 6.39 14.48
CA ALA A 333 35.28 5.76 14.69
C ALA A 333 35.88 6.16 16.05
N VAL A 334 35.10 5.90 17.12
CA VAL A 334 35.54 6.08 18.51
C VAL A 334 36.75 5.21 18.82
N ASP A 335 36.76 3.97 18.31
CA ASP A 335 37.96 3.12 18.33
C ASP A 335 38.96 3.61 17.27
N PRO A 336 40.17 4.02 17.65
CA PRO A 336 41.21 4.40 16.69
C PRO A 336 41.55 3.31 15.68
N GLN A 337 41.39 2.02 16.03
CA GLN A 337 41.62 0.92 15.09
C GLN A 337 40.59 0.89 13.96
N ALA A 338 39.43 1.53 14.12
CA ALA A 338 38.43 1.63 13.06
C ALA A 338 38.82 2.65 11.97
N ARG A 339 39.83 3.49 12.22
CA ARG A 339 40.34 4.47 11.25
C ARG A 339 41.41 3.81 10.38
N LEU A 340 41.35 4.09 9.09
CA LEU A 340 42.34 3.65 8.11
C LEU A 340 42.44 4.75 7.05
N HIS A 341 43.66 5.20 6.74
CA HIS A 341 43.87 6.37 5.89
C HIS A 341 43.05 7.57 6.36
N LEU A 342 42.27 8.19 5.47
CA LEU A 342 41.32 9.25 5.79
C LEU A 342 39.90 8.72 5.99
N GLY A 343 39.67 7.43 6.23
CA GLY A 343 38.34 6.83 6.29
C GLY A 343 38.05 5.96 7.52
N ILE A 344 36.91 5.24 7.47
CA ILE A 344 36.41 4.38 8.56
C ILE A 344 36.14 2.96 8.05
N ARG A 345 36.96 1.98 8.43
CA ARG A 345 36.90 0.59 7.94
C ARG A 345 35.89 -0.28 8.70
N ARG A 346 34.61 0.14 8.69
CA ARG A 346 33.50 -0.56 9.35
C ARG A 346 32.36 -0.89 8.40
N ARG A 347 31.57 -1.91 8.72
CA ARG A 347 30.34 -2.28 8.02
C ARG A 347 29.16 -1.40 8.43
N LEU A 348 28.06 -1.48 7.67
CA LEU A 348 26.86 -0.66 7.89
C LEU A 348 26.25 -0.86 9.28
N ALA A 349 25.98 -2.11 9.67
CA ALA A 349 25.33 -2.39 10.95
C ALA A 349 26.19 -1.94 12.15
N PRO A 350 27.51 -2.22 12.19
CA PRO A 350 28.40 -1.69 13.22
C PRO A 350 28.51 -0.16 13.27
N LEU A 351 28.53 0.53 12.11
CA LEU A 351 28.49 2.00 12.05
C LEU A 351 27.22 2.57 12.69
N LEU A 352 26.10 1.85 12.58
CA LEU A 352 24.80 2.26 13.12
C LEU A 352 24.51 1.65 14.49
N GLU A 353 25.52 1.10 15.17
CA GLU A 353 25.41 0.49 16.50
C GLU A 353 24.40 -0.66 16.56
N ASN A 354 24.18 -1.33 15.43
CA ASN A 354 23.14 -2.35 15.22
C ASN A 354 21.71 -1.85 15.51
N ASP A 355 21.47 -0.53 15.50
CA ASP A 355 20.13 0.04 15.61
C ASP A 355 19.36 -0.25 14.32
N ARG A 356 18.40 -1.16 14.42
CA ARG A 356 17.57 -1.60 13.31
C ARG A 356 16.85 -0.44 12.62
N HIS A 357 16.32 0.54 13.35
CA HIS A 357 15.60 1.64 12.72
C HIS A 357 16.53 2.54 11.92
N ARG A 358 17.77 2.76 12.38
CA ARG A 358 18.79 3.49 11.60
C ARG A 358 19.18 2.72 10.33
N ILE A 359 19.36 1.41 10.42
CA ILE A 359 19.68 0.56 9.27
C ILE A 359 18.55 0.61 8.22
N GLU A 360 17.29 0.51 8.67
CA GLU A 360 16.12 0.63 7.79
C GLU A 360 16.04 2.02 7.15
N LEU A 361 16.23 3.09 7.93
CA LEU A 361 16.23 4.46 7.42
C LEU A 361 17.30 4.66 6.33
N MET A 362 18.53 4.19 6.57
CA MET A 362 19.62 4.32 5.60
C MET A 362 19.35 3.52 4.32
N ASN A 363 18.83 2.30 4.44
CA ASN A 363 18.44 1.49 3.28
C ASN A 363 17.27 2.10 2.51
N LEU A 364 16.33 2.75 3.19
CA LEU A 364 15.27 3.51 2.52
C LEU A 364 15.88 4.64 1.69
N LEU A 365 16.75 5.47 2.28
CA LEU A 365 17.40 6.57 1.56
C LEU A 365 18.17 6.04 0.34
N LEU A 366 18.91 4.94 0.50
CA LEU A 366 19.58 4.23 -0.60
C LEU A 366 18.60 3.90 -1.75
N MET A 367 17.43 3.37 -1.43
CA MET A 367 16.46 2.89 -2.42
C MET A 367 15.60 4.01 -3.04
N THR A 368 15.54 5.18 -2.42
CA THR A 368 14.60 6.26 -2.77
C THR A 368 15.26 7.55 -3.23
N MET A 369 16.59 7.71 -3.07
CA MET A 369 17.38 8.77 -3.70
C MET A 369 17.53 8.56 -5.21
N PRO A 370 17.78 9.63 -6.00
CA PRO A 370 17.91 9.51 -7.45
C PRO A 370 19.16 8.72 -7.83
N GLY A 371 18.96 7.60 -8.53
CA GLY A 371 20.02 6.73 -8.99
C GLY A 371 19.71 5.25 -8.81
N SER A 372 20.71 4.43 -9.13
CA SER A 372 20.64 2.98 -9.02
C SER A 372 21.36 2.53 -7.75
N PRO A 373 20.67 1.86 -6.80
CA PRO A 373 21.25 1.48 -5.52
C PRO A 373 22.21 0.29 -5.66
N ILE A 374 23.29 0.34 -4.88
CA ILE A 374 24.25 -0.73 -4.68
C ILE A 374 24.15 -1.24 -3.24
N LEU A 375 23.86 -2.52 -3.09
CA LEU A 375 23.90 -3.25 -1.82
C LEU A 375 25.24 -4.00 -1.70
N TYR A 376 25.89 -3.90 -0.56
CA TYR A 376 27.08 -4.67 -0.25
C TYR A 376 26.71 -6.00 0.41
N TYR A 377 27.32 -7.11 -0.04
CA TYR A 377 26.90 -8.44 0.39
C TYR A 377 26.92 -8.61 1.91
N GLY A 378 25.82 -9.07 2.50
CA GLY A 378 25.70 -9.29 3.94
C GLY A 378 25.06 -8.13 4.70
N ASP A 379 24.99 -6.93 4.13
CA ASP A 379 24.31 -5.80 4.78
C ASP A 379 22.78 -6.02 4.86
N GLU A 380 22.21 -6.82 3.95
CA GLU A 380 20.80 -7.23 3.98
C GLU A 380 20.44 -8.13 5.16
N ILE A 381 21.43 -8.77 5.78
CA ILE A 381 21.28 -9.51 7.04
C ILE A 381 21.90 -8.76 8.23
N GLY A 382 22.61 -7.66 8.00
CA GLY A 382 23.25 -6.88 9.06
C GLY A 382 24.53 -7.52 9.58
N MET A 383 25.38 -8.01 8.67
CA MET A 383 26.71 -8.51 9.02
C MET A 383 27.57 -7.43 9.71
N GLY A 384 28.42 -7.89 10.61
CA GLY A 384 29.39 -7.06 11.32
C GLY A 384 30.70 -6.88 10.57
N ASP A 385 31.73 -6.44 11.30
CA ASP A 385 33.11 -6.33 10.82
C ASP A 385 34.08 -6.97 11.81
N ASN A 386 35.32 -7.22 11.37
CA ASN A 386 36.42 -7.67 12.23
C ASN A 386 37.65 -6.77 12.05
N LEU A 387 37.81 -5.80 12.95
CA LEU A 387 38.90 -4.79 12.91
C LEU A 387 40.31 -5.37 13.12
N LEU A 388 40.41 -6.61 13.60
CA LEU A 388 41.70 -7.30 13.80
C LEU A 388 42.30 -7.78 12.48
N LEU A 389 41.48 -7.90 11.43
CA LEU A 389 41.94 -8.22 10.09
C LEU A 389 42.59 -6.97 9.49
N GLY A 390 43.86 -7.08 9.11
CA GLY A 390 44.66 -5.98 8.58
C GLY A 390 44.05 -5.36 7.32
N ASP A 391 44.39 -4.10 7.06
CA ASP A 391 43.85 -3.30 5.95
C ASP A 391 42.30 -3.23 5.99
N ARG A 392 41.62 -3.49 4.87
CA ARG A 392 40.16 -3.44 4.68
C ARG A 392 39.50 -4.82 4.81
N ASN A 393 40.25 -5.87 5.09
CA ASN A 393 39.74 -7.25 5.17
C ASN A 393 38.66 -7.45 6.23
N GLY A 394 38.61 -6.57 7.24
CA GLY A 394 37.59 -6.60 8.29
C GLY A 394 36.15 -6.50 7.79
N VAL A 395 35.91 -5.90 6.62
CA VAL A 395 34.56 -5.83 6.02
C VAL A 395 34.33 -6.88 4.92
N ARG A 396 35.33 -7.70 4.61
CA ARG A 396 35.34 -8.70 3.51
C ARG A 396 35.20 -10.15 4.01
N THR A 397 34.84 -10.35 5.27
CA THR A 397 34.67 -11.68 5.89
C THR A 397 33.64 -12.55 5.14
N PRO A 398 33.71 -13.89 5.25
CA PRO A 398 32.77 -14.80 4.61
C PRO A 398 31.29 -14.51 4.89
N MET A 399 30.44 -14.68 3.87
CA MET A 399 28.98 -14.54 3.98
C MET A 399 28.37 -15.55 4.97
N GLN A 400 27.44 -15.10 5.81
CA GLN A 400 26.86 -15.90 6.90
C GLN A 400 25.55 -16.58 6.48
N TRP A 401 25.65 -17.81 5.96
CA TRP A 401 24.51 -18.57 5.45
C TRP A 401 23.71 -19.31 6.54
N LEU A 402 24.39 -19.94 7.48
CA LEU A 402 23.86 -20.82 8.52
C LEU A 402 24.49 -20.50 9.89
N GLY A 403 23.85 -20.90 10.99
CA GLY A 403 24.42 -20.76 12.34
C GLY A 403 25.40 -21.87 12.76
N GLY A 404 25.83 -22.71 11.82
CA GLY A 404 26.67 -23.89 12.08
C GLY A 404 28.15 -23.69 11.71
N HIS A 405 28.84 -24.79 11.38
CA HIS A 405 30.25 -24.79 10.97
C HIS A 405 30.56 -23.71 9.92
N ASN A 406 31.57 -22.87 10.20
CA ASN A 406 32.01 -21.74 9.36
C ASN A 406 30.88 -20.83 8.85
N GLY A 407 29.79 -20.65 9.61
CA GLY A 407 28.63 -19.89 9.14
C GLY A 407 27.94 -20.48 7.90
N GLY A 408 28.19 -21.76 7.57
CA GLY A 408 27.72 -22.40 6.34
C GLY A 408 28.38 -21.90 5.06
N PHE A 409 29.48 -21.13 5.14
CA PHE A 409 30.25 -20.66 3.98
C PHE A 409 31.07 -21.79 3.32
N SER A 410 31.72 -22.62 4.13
CA SER A 410 32.65 -23.68 3.68
C SER A 410 32.59 -24.88 4.62
N THR A 411 32.91 -26.06 4.12
CA THR A 411 33.12 -27.28 4.93
C THR A 411 34.57 -27.49 5.38
N ALA A 412 35.51 -26.62 4.98
CA ALA A 412 36.92 -26.70 5.33
C ALA A 412 37.17 -26.55 6.84
N ASP A 413 38.35 -26.93 7.30
CA ASP A 413 38.80 -26.57 8.65
C ASP A 413 38.90 -25.03 8.78
N PRO A 414 38.48 -24.42 9.91
CA PRO A 414 38.46 -22.96 10.07
C PRO A 414 39.82 -22.28 9.79
N GLU A 415 40.93 -22.96 10.10
CA GLU A 415 42.29 -22.47 9.88
C GLU A 415 42.68 -22.37 8.40
N ARG A 416 41.93 -23.03 7.51
CA ARG A 416 42.16 -23.02 6.06
C ARG A 416 41.33 -21.95 5.33
N LEU A 417 40.42 -21.29 6.02
CA LEU A 417 39.58 -20.26 5.40
C LEU A 417 40.43 -19.08 4.93
N PHE A 418 40.09 -18.54 3.75
CA PHE A 418 40.72 -17.32 3.23
C PHE A 418 40.67 -16.17 4.24
N LEU A 419 39.51 -15.97 4.87
CA LEU A 419 39.30 -15.07 5.99
C LEU A 419 38.39 -15.75 7.02
N PRO A 420 38.57 -15.49 8.33
CA PRO A 420 37.68 -16.06 9.34
C PRO A 420 36.28 -15.43 9.25
N PRO A 421 35.21 -16.22 9.44
CA PRO A 421 33.86 -15.68 9.61
C PRO A 421 33.77 -14.93 10.95
N ILE A 422 32.79 -14.04 11.06
CA ILE A 422 32.57 -13.30 12.31
C ILE A 422 31.93 -14.24 13.32
N ASP A 423 32.47 -14.30 14.53
CA ASP A 423 32.04 -15.19 15.60
C ASP A 423 31.72 -14.46 16.92
N ASP A 424 31.69 -13.13 16.90
CA ASP A 424 31.37 -12.33 18.07
C ASP A 424 29.89 -12.49 18.51
N PRO A 425 29.55 -12.20 19.77
CA PRO A 425 28.19 -12.42 20.29
C PRO A 425 27.07 -11.61 19.62
N VAL A 426 27.40 -10.47 18.99
CA VAL A 426 26.44 -9.54 18.39
C VAL A 426 26.24 -9.84 16.91
N TYR A 427 27.33 -9.93 16.14
CA TYR A 427 27.26 -10.07 14.67
C TYR A 427 27.63 -11.46 14.16
N GLY A 428 28.08 -12.36 15.04
CA GLY A 428 28.54 -13.68 14.63
C GLY A 428 27.45 -14.53 13.98
N PHE A 429 27.88 -15.46 13.12
CA PHE A 429 26.96 -16.27 12.29
C PHE A 429 25.95 -17.10 13.09
N ALA A 430 26.22 -17.42 14.36
CA ALA A 430 25.25 -18.08 15.25
C ALA A 430 23.98 -17.23 15.46
N THR A 431 24.12 -15.89 15.47
CA THR A 431 23.03 -14.92 15.65
C THR A 431 22.56 -14.36 14.31
N VAL A 432 23.50 -13.92 13.46
CA VAL A 432 23.23 -13.25 12.19
C VAL A 432 23.50 -14.22 11.03
N ASN A 433 22.46 -14.86 10.49
CA ASN A 433 22.62 -15.69 9.31
C ASN A 433 21.37 -15.71 8.43
N MET A 434 21.56 -16.07 7.16
CA MET A 434 20.50 -16.10 6.14
C MET A 434 19.37 -17.07 6.52
N ASP A 435 19.65 -18.30 6.96
CA ASP A 435 18.60 -19.29 7.27
C ASP A 435 17.68 -18.87 8.44
N SER A 436 18.24 -18.33 9.53
CA SER A 436 17.46 -17.76 10.63
C SER A 436 16.58 -16.61 10.15
N GLN A 437 17.13 -15.68 9.37
CA GLN A 437 16.39 -14.52 8.89
C GLN A 437 15.35 -14.86 7.83
N ARG A 438 15.60 -15.87 6.98
CA ARG A 438 14.64 -16.34 5.99
C ARG A 438 13.34 -16.83 6.64
N ARG A 439 13.44 -17.48 7.81
CA ARG A 439 12.30 -18.04 8.55
C ARG A 439 11.49 -16.99 9.33
N ASN A 440 12.09 -15.84 9.65
CA ASN A 440 11.44 -14.77 10.41
C ASN A 440 10.93 -13.65 9.46
N SER A 441 9.61 -13.45 9.37
CA SER A 441 9.01 -12.44 8.47
C SER A 441 9.37 -10.99 8.79
N SER A 442 9.75 -10.70 10.04
CA SER A 442 10.21 -9.38 10.48
C SER A 442 11.74 -9.20 10.44
N SER A 443 12.49 -10.17 9.89
CA SER A 443 13.95 -10.07 9.76
C SER A 443 14.40 -8.90 8.88
N LEU A 444 15.71 -8.58 8.92
CA LEU A 444 16.28 -7.54 8.05
C LEU A 444 16.19 -7.97 6.61
N LEU A 445 16.55 -9.22 6.34
CA LEU A 445 16.45 -9.82 5.01
C LEU A 445 15.06 -9.68 4.41
N ASN A 446 14.01 -10.09 5.14
CA ASN A 446 12.65 -10.04 4.62
C ASN A 446 12.12 -8.61 4.50
N TRP A 447 12.57 -7.70 5.35
CA TRP A 447 12.27 -6.27 5.21
C TRP A 447 12.96 -5.67 3.96
N THR A 448 14.24 -5.96 3.74
CA THR A 448 15.00 -5.51 2.56
C THR A 448 14.39 -6.07 1.26
N LYS A 449 13.93 -7.32 1.25
CA LYS A 449 13.17 -7.90 0.13
C LYS A 449 11.90 -7.11 -0.19
N ARG A 450 11.14 -6.69 0.83
CA ARG A 450 9.94 -5.86 0.64
C ARG A 450 10.30 -4.47 0.12
N LEU A 451 11.38 -3.88 0.62
CA LEU A 451 11.88 -2.58 0.16
C LEU A 451 12.32 -2.62 -1.32
N ILE A 452 13.07 -3.65 -1.71
CA ILE A 452 13.48 -3.87 -3.11
C ILE A 452 12.26 -4.07 -4.01
N ALA A 453 11.28 -4.87 -3.57
CA ALA A 453 10.05 -5.08 -4.32
C ALA A 453 9.27 -3.77 -4.52
N MET A 454 9.15 -2.96 -3.46
CA MET A 454 8.55 -1.62 -3.53
C MET A 454 9.29 -0.74 -4.54
N ARG A 455 10.62 -0.66 -4.48
CA ARG A 455 11.40 0.12 -5.47
C ARG A 455 11.15 -0.34 -6.91
N LYS A 456 11.09 -1.65 -7.16
CA LYS A 456 10.87 -2.22 -8.49
C LYS A 456 9.48 -1.93 -9.06
N ALA A 457 8.48 -1.78 -8.21
CA ALA A 457 7.12 -1.44 -8.62
C ALA A 457 6.97 0.03 -9.07
N HIS A 458 7.95 0.88 -8.74
CA HIS A 458 7.87 2.33 -8.90
C HIS A 458 9.09 2.89 -9.65
N PRO A 459 9.02 3.01 -10.99
CA PRO A 459 10.11 3.54 -11.82
C PRO A 459 10.55 4.95 -11.42
N ALA A 460 9.68 5.74 -10.75
CA ALA A 460 10.02 7.07 -10.26
C ALA A 460 11.26 7.10 -9.36
N PHE A 461 11.61 6.00 -8.66
CA PHE A 461 12.83 5.96 -7.86
C PHE A 461 14.11 5.89 -8.71
N GLY A 462 14.10 5.13 -9.81
CA GLY A 462 15.24 5.01 -10.72
C GLY A 462 15.34 6.17 -11.70
N ARG A 463 14.21 6.60 -12.25
CA ARG A 463 14.18 7.51 -13.42
C ARG A 463 13.54 8.87 -13.15
N GLY A 464 12.91 9.06 -11.98
CA GLY A 464 12.19 10.28 -11.66
C GLY A 464 13.09 11.42 -11.18
N THR A 465 12.60 12.64 -11.31
CA THR A 465 13.23 13.85 -10.75
C THR A 465 13.20 13.82 -9.22
N LEU A 466 13.94 14.73 -8.59
CA LEU A 466 13.95 14.92 -7.14
C LEU A 466 13.57 16.37 -6.81
N HIS A 467 12.54 16.57 -5.99
CA HIS A 467 12.16 17.89 -5.50
C HIS A 467 12.04 17.89 -3.98
N PHE A 468 12.96 18.57 -3.29
CA PHE A 468 12.90 18.67 -1.83
C PHE A 468 11.75 19.55 -1.36
N LEU A 469 10.98 19.04 -0.41
CA LEU A 469 10.09 19.86 0.41
C LEU A 469 10.90 20.48 1.55
N ARG A 470 10.55 21.71 1.93
CA ARG A 470 11.26 22.46 2.98
C ARG A 470 10.37 22.68 4.20
N PRO A 471 10.02 21.63 4.96
CA PRO A 471 9.28 21.80 6.20
C PRO A 471 10.08 22.60 7.22
N GLY A 472 9.38 23.29 8.13
CA GLY A 472 9.98 24.03 9.23
C GLY A 472 10.74 23.14 10.22
N ASN A 473 10.36 21.87 10.34
CA ASN A 473 11.09 20.90 11.17
C ASN A 473 12.33 20.38 10.42
N ARG A 474 13.51 20.87 10.79
CA ARG A 474 14.80 20.48 10.19
C ARG A 474 15.16 19.00 10.38
N LYS A 475 14.56 18.33 11.37
CA LYS A 475 14.78 16.90 11.62
C LYS A 475 14.11 16.00 10.58
N ILE A 476 13.19 16.54 9.78
CA ILE A 476 12.44 15.79 8.77
C ILE A 476 12.96 16.11 7.37
N LEU A 477 13.53 15.10 6.71
CA LEU A 477 13.80 15.13 5.28
C LEU A 477 12.52 14.74 4.53
N ALA A 478 12.02 15.61 3.66
CA ALA A 478 10.86 15.33 2.82
C ALA A 478 11.16 15.73 1.37
N TYR A 479 10.77 14.89 0.42
CA TYR A 479 10.99 15.12 -1.00
C TYR A 479 10.02 14.35 -1.87
N LEU A 480 9.87 14.81 -3.11
CA LEU A 480 9.06 14.19 -4.14
C LEU A 480 9.97 13.51 -5.17
N ARG A 481 9.53 12.34 -5.65
CA ARG A 481 10.05 11.68 -6.85
C ARG A 481 8.96 11.68 -7.90
N GLU A 482 9.24 12.26 -9.07
CA GLU A 482 8.25 12.43 -10.13
C GLU A 482 8.74 11.82 -11.44
N HIS A 483 7.92 10.95 -12.02
CA HIS A 483 8.20 10.33 -13.31
C HIS A 483 6.89 10.05 -14.03
N GLU A 484 6.72 10.65 -15.22
CA GLU A 484 5.48 10.56 -15.99
C GLU A 484 4.25 10.97 -15.13
N ASP A 485 3.27 10.08 -14.98
CA ASP A 485 2.06 10.33 -14.18
C ASP A 485 2.22 9.93 -12.69
N GLU A 486 3.38 9.40 -12.30
CA GLU A 486 3.66 8.94 -10.94
C GLU A 486 4.37 10.01 -10.10
N THR A 487 3.76 10.34 -8.96
CA THR A 487 4.34 11.22 -7.93
C THR A 487 4.44 10.47 -6.60
N ILE A 488 5.64 10.36 -6.06
CA ILE A 488 5.91 9.71 -4.77
C ILE A 488 6.45 10.74 -3.77
N LEU A 489 5.80 10.84 -2.61
CA LEU A 489 6.24 11.64 -1.48
C LEU A 489 7.00 10.76 -0.49
N CYS A 490 8.30 11.03 -0.31
CA CYS A 490 9.13 10.42 0.71
C CYS A 490 9.29 11.37 1.90
N VAL A 491 9.11 10.85 3.13
CA VAL A 491 9.23 11.61 4.38
C VAL A 491 10.00 10.77 5.37
N ALA A 492 11.11 11.28 5.88
CA ALA A 492 12.07 10.54 6.69
C ALA A 492 12.48 11.36 7.92
N ASN A 493 12.39 10.76 9.10
CA ASN A 493 12.80 11.39 10.36
C ASN A 493 14.27 11.07 10.66
N MET A 494 15.13 12.09 10.64
CA MET A 494 16.56 11.92 10.98
C MET A 494 16.80 11.84 12.49
N SER A 495 15.79 12.19 13.31
CA SER A 495 15.92 12.18 14.77
C SER A 495 15.60 10.81 15.36
N ARG A 496 16.27 10.48 16.46
CA ARG A 496 15.96 9.30 17.28
C ARG A 496 14.63 9.40 18.04
N ALA A 497 14.05 10.61 18.13
CA ALA A 497 12.79 10.86 18.81
C ALA A 497 11.63 11.05 17.82
N ALA A 498 10.40 10.80 18.26
CA ALA A 498 9.22 11.07 17.46
C ALA A 498 9.14 12.55 17.07
N GLN A 499 8.75 12.83 15.83
CA GLN A 499 8.66 14.17 15.27
C GLN A 499 7.30 14.37 14.59
N ALA A 500 6.76 15.58 14.72
CA ALA A 500 5.63 16.05 13.92
C ALA A 500 6.14 17.00 12.82
N VAL A 501 5.45 17.01 11.69
CA VAL A 501 5.77 17.86 10.54
C VAL A 501 4.52 18.28 9.80
N GLU A 502 4.51 19.52 9.34
CA GLU A 502 3.53 20.05 8.41
C GLU A 502 4.19 20.16 7.03
N LEU A 503 3.57 19.56 6.02
CA LEU A 503 4.05 19.56 4.64
C LEU A 503 3.10 20.37 3.75
N ASP A 504 3.64 21.24 2.92
CA ASP A 504 2.84 21.91 1.89
C ASP A 504 2.59 20.94 0.72
N LEU A 505 1.38 20.39 0.66
CA LEU A 505 0.91 19.52 -0.42
C LEU A 505 -0.23 20.17 -1.22
N SER A 506 -0.37 21.51 -1.15
CA SER A 506 -1.47 22.25 -1.78
C SER A 506 -1.55 22.02 -3.29
N GLN A 507 -0.40 21.84 -3.96
CA GLN A 507 -0.34 21.50 -5.39
C GLN A 507 -0.96 20.13 -5.74
N PHE A 508 -1.14 19.25 -4.75
CA PHE A 508 -1.72 17.92 -4.90
C PHE A 508 -3.12 17.82 -4.30
N LYS A 509 -3.82 18.95 -4.15
CA LYS A 509 -5.20 19.00 -3.62
C LYS A 509 -6.10 17.93 -4.25
N GLY A 510 -6.77 17.16 -3.40
CA GLY A 510 -7.67 16.07 -3.78
C GLY A 510 -6.98 14.72 -4.06
N ARG A 511 -5.65 14.66 -4.19
CA ARG A 511 -4.93 13.39 -4.30
C ARG A 511 -4.87 12.70 -2.93
N VAL A 512 -4.97 11.38 -2.93
CA VAL A 512 -4.93 10.52 -1.74
C VAL A 512 -3.52 9.97 -1.58
N PRO A 513 -2.77 10.32 -0.53
CA PRO A 513 -1.49 9.67 -0.24
C PRO A 513 -1.74 8.20 0.14
N VAL A 514 -1.08 7.27 -0.55
CA VAL A 514 -1.16 5.82 -0.28
C VAL A 514 0.22 5.34 0.12
N GLU A 515 0.37 4.84 1.34
CA GLU A 515 1.67 4.38 1.87
C GLU A 515 2.12 3.10 1.16
N LEU A 516 3.35 3.07 0.65
CA LEU A 516 3.81 2.08 -0.31
C LEU A 516 4.12 0.68 0.28
N MET A 517 4.50 0.58 1.56
CA MET A 517 4.81 -0.72 2.17
C MET A 517 3.56 -1.48 2.64
N GLY A 518 2.60 -0.78 3.22
CA GLY A 518 1.38 -1.31 3.83
C GLY A 518 0.10 -0.96 3.07
N ARG A 519 0.19 -0.24 1.94
CA ARG A 519 -0.91 0.10 1.01
C ARG A 519 -2.10 0.78 1.67
N THR A 520 -1.83 1.52 2.74
CA THR A 520 -2.86 2.18 3.51
C THR A 520 -3.10 3.58 2.95
N ALA A 521 -4.35 3.86 2.59
CA ALA A 521 -4.77 5.21 2.20
C ALA A 521 -4.77 6.15 3.41
N PHE A 522 -4.26 7.36 3.20
CA PHE A 522 -4.29 8.45 4.16
C PHE A 522 -5.33 9.51 3.75
N PRO A 523 -5.69 10.47 4.62
CA PRO A 523 -6.55 11.58 4.25
C PRO A 523 -6.09 12.27 2.95
N PRO A 524 -7.01 12.70 2.07
CA PRO A 524 -6.63 13.41 0.85
C PRO A 524 -5.91 14.72 1.18
N ALA A 525 -4.95 15.11 0.34
CA ALA A 525 -4.27 16.40 0.45
C ALA A 525 -5.28 17.54 0.23
N GLY A 526 -5.24 18.55 1.10
CA GLY A 526 -6.08 19.75 1.04
C GLY A 526 -5.27 21.02 0.76
N GLU A 527 -5.87 22.18 1.01
CA GLU A 527 -5.17 23.47 0.92
C GLU A 527 -4.33 23.78 2.19
N ARG A 528 -4.67 23.15 3.32
CA ARG A 528 -3.93 23.32 4.57
C ARG A 528 -2.67 22.45 4.59
N PRO A 529 -1.63 22.86 5.35
CA PRO A 529 -0.46 22.03 5.56
C PRO A 529 -0.84 20.63 6.06
N TYR A 530 -0.26 19.62 5.43
CA TYR A 530 -0.53 18.23 5.67
C TYR A 530 0.27 17.73 6.87
N LEU A 531 -0.41 17.45 7.98
CA LEU A 531 0.23 17.01 9.23
C LEU A 531 0.59 15.52 9.17
N LEU A 532 1.86 15.21 9.45
CA LEU A 532 2.35 13.86 9.68
C LEU A 532 3.08 13.77 11.02
N SER A 533 3.01 12.58 11.63
CA SER A 533 3.83 12.21 12.79
C SER A 533 4.63 10.96 12.45
N LEU A 534 5.92 10.98 12.78
CA LEU A 534 6.85 9.88 12.52
C LEU A 534 7.50 9.44 13.83
N SER A 535 7.69 8.14 14.00
CA SER A 535 8.51 7.60 15.09
C SER A 535 9.97 8.01 14.92
N GLY A 536 10.80 7.80 15.95
CA GLY A 536 12.25 7.96 15.85
C GLY A 536 12.82 7.12 14.71
N HIS A 537 13.60 7.73 13.83
CA HIS A 537 14.12 7.14 12.58
C HIS A 537 13.03 6.53 11.66
N GLY A 538 11.76 6.86 11.88
CA GLY A 538 10.65 6.41 11.07
C GLY A 538 10.60 7.11 9.71
N PHE A 539 9.98 6.46 8.74
CA PHE A 539 9.82 6.99 7.40
C PHE A 539 8.45 6.62 6.81
N TYR A 540 8.06 7.33 5.77
CA TYR A 540 6.97 6.99 4.87
C TYR A 540 7.37 7.24 3.42
N ALA A 541 6.89 6.39 2.51
CA ALA A 541 6.84 6.68 1.09
C ALA A 541 5.37 6.57 0.65
N PHE A 542 4.83 7.62 0.04
CA PHE A 542 3.43 7.68 -0.38
C PHE A 542 3.33 7.88 -1.87
N ARG A 543 2.55 7.07 -2.58
CA ARG A 543 2.06 7.43 -3.92
C ARG A 543 0.92 8.43 -3.77
N LEU A 544 1.01 9.58 -4.42
CA LEU A 544 -0.07 10.58 -4.43
C LEU A 544 -1.11 10.20 -5.50
N ALA A 545 -2.07 9.37 -5.11
CA ALA A 545 -3.02 8.70 -5.98
C ALA A 545 -4.24 9.57 -6.35
N THR A 546 -4.73 9.44 -7.59
CA THR A 546 -6.02 10.00 -8.04
C THR A 546 -7.10 8.93 -8.18
N ASP A 547 -6.71 7.66 -8.11
CA ASP A 547 -7.53 6.47 -8.40
C ASP A 547 -8.00 5.73 -7.14
N VAL A 548 -7.57 6.17 -5.95
CA VAL A 548 -7.90 5.56 -4.67
C VAL A 548 -8.91 6.42 -3.91
N ALA A 549 -9.95 5.79 -3.38
CA ALA A 549 -10.94 6.49 -2.56
C ALA A 549 -10.33 6.88 -1.19
N PRO A 550 -10.73 8.03 -0.61
CA PRO A 550 -10.34 8.40 0.75
C PRO A 550 -10.68 7.32 1.78
N PRO A 551 -9.96 7.25 2.90
CA PRO A 551 -10.23 6.29 3.96
C PRO A 551 -11.67 6.39 4.46
N PRO A 552 -12.35 5.27 4.76
CA PRO A 552 -13.77 5.28 5.13
C PRO A 552 -14.04 6.01 6.47
N TRP A 553 -13.04 6.08 7.34
CA TRP A 553 -13.06 6.81 8.61
C TRP A 553 -12.68 8.28 8.45
N HIS A 554 -12.16 8.70 7.28
CA HIS A 554 -11.93 10.11 7.01
C HIS A 554 -13.30 10.77 6.94
N GLU A 555 -13.69 11.43 8.02
CA GLU A 555 -14.80 12.35 8.03
C GLU A 555 -14.45 13.47 7.06
N GLY A 556 -14.80 13.31 5.78
CA GLY A 556 -14.70 14.34 4.75
C GLY A 556 -15.57 15.52 5.15
N ARG A 557 -15.08 16.34 6.07
CA ARG A 557 -15.72 17.57 6.54
C ARG A 557 -15.25 18.79 5.77
N GLU A 558 -14.31 18.67 4.84
CA GLU A 558 -13.89 19.81 4.04
C GLU A 558 -14.13 19.54 2.55
N GLU A 559 -14.98 20.41 1.98
CA GLU A 559 -15.29 20.57 0.57
C GLU A 559 -16.20 19.54 -0.12
N ARG A 560 -17.33 19.21 0.52
CA ARG A 560 -18.55 19.19 -0.31
C ARG A 560 -18.76 20.64 -0.74
N GLN A 561 -18.50 20.96 -2.00
CA GLN A 561 -18.93 22.21 -2.63
C GLN A 561 -20.47 22.31 -2.53
N LEU A 562 -20.97 22.71 -1.36
CA LEU A 562 -22.26 23.36 -1.25
C LEU A 562 -22.07 24.69 -1.96
N SER A 563 -22.65 24.77 -3.15
CA SER A 563 -22.69 25.99 -3.96
C SER A 563 -22.98 27.20 -3.05
N PRO A 564 -22.15 28.27 -3.07
CA PRO A 564 -22.26 29.44 -2.18
C PRO A 564 -23.63 30.15 -2.26
N ASP A 565 -24.43 29.83 -3.26
CA ASP A 565 -25.77 30.36 -3.50
C ASP A 565 -26.84 29.57 -2.75
N LEU A 566 -26.87 29.58 -1.41
CA LEU A 566 -28.06 29.14 -0.67
C LEU A 566 -29.18 30.17 -0.85
N PRO A 567 -30.39 29.76 -1.29
CA PRO A 567 -31.52 30.68 -1.44
C PRO A 567 -31.90 31.29 -0.08
N VAL A 568 -32.31 32.56 -0.07
CA VAL A 568 -32.77 33.26 1.13
C VAL A 568 -34.30 33.19 1.19
N LEU A 569 -34.81 32.67 2.30
CA LEU A 569 -36.24 32.56 2.63
C LEU A 569 -36.61 33.61 3.69
N ILE A 570 -37.59 34.45 3.41
CA ILE A 570 -38.04 35.51 4.33
C ILE A 570 -39.18 34.99 5.19
N LEU A 571 -39.01 35.02 6.52
CA LEU A 571 -40.03 34.66 7.50
C LEU A 571 -40.69 35.94 8.08
N VAL A 572 -42.03 35.99 8.12
CA VAL A 572 -42.77 37.12 8.71
C VAL A 572 -42.82 37.01 10.24
N GLU A 573 -43.41 38.00 10.94
CA GLU A 573 -43.43 38.04 12.41
C GLU A 573 -43.96 36.78 13.08
N THR A 574 -44.81 36.00 12.42
CA THR A 574 -45.42 34.80 12.98
C THR A 574 -44.54 33.54 12.91
N GLY A 575 -43.27 33.65 12.45
CA GLY A 575 -42.28 32.56 12.49
C GLY A 575 -42.68 31.37 11.60
N TRP A 576 -42.79 30.17 12.17
CA TRP A 576 -43.22 28.95 11.46
C TRP A 576 -44.60 29.08 10.80
N ALA A 577 -45.48 29.94 11.34
CA ALA A 577 -46.79 30.19 10.73
C ALA A 577 -46.71 30.88 9.36
N THR A 578 -45.55 31.42 8.97
CA THR A 578 -45.27 31.85 7.59
C THR A 578 -45.47 30.69 6.59
N LEU A 579 -45.14 29.46 6.99
CA LEU A 579 -45.19 28.27 6.13
C LEU A 579 -46.54 27.54 6.19
N SER A 580 -47.33 27.77 7.24
CA SER A 580 -48.58 27.03 7.50
C SER A 580 -49.72 27.37 6.53
N GLY A 581 -49.66 28.51 5.83
CA GLY A 581 -50.68 28.95 4.87
C GLY A 581 -52.05 29.23 5.49
N ARG A 582 -52.18 29.25 6.83
CA ARG A 582 -53.44 29.53 7.53
C ARG A 582 -53.71 31.04 7.56
N ARG A 583 -55.00 31.40 7.40
CA ARG A 583 -55.56 32.76 7.34
C ARG A 583 -55.32 33.67 8.56
N GLU A 584 -54.52 33.27 9.54
CA GLU A 584 -54.34 33.97 10.83
C GLU A 584 -53.31 35.12 10.79
N VAL A 585 -52.67 35.37 9.64
CA VAL A 585 -51.75 36.51 9.49
C VAL A 585 -52.55 37.79 9.24
N SER A 586 -52.52 38.69 10.21
CA SER A 586 -53.22 39.97 10.22
C SER A 586 -52.51 41.01 9.34
N GLY A 587 -52.90 41.10 8.07
CA GLY A 587 -52.45 42.17 7.16
C GLY A 587 -52.23 41.70 5.73
N GLY A 588 -52.66 42.49 4.74
CA GLY A 588 -52.62 42.09 3.32
C GLY A 588 -51.21 41.85 2.76
N THR A 589 -50.20 42.57 3.24
CA THR A 589 -48.80 42.45 2.78
C THR A 589 -48.12 41.19 3.33
N ASP A 590 -48.35 40.86 4.60
CA ASP A 590 -47.75 39.69 5.25
C ASP A 590 -48.30 38.37 4.69
N GLN A 591 -49.56 38.35 4.27
CA GLN A 591 -50.15 37.19 3.58
C GLN A 591 -49.49 36.93 2.21
N LEU A 592 -49.15 37.97 1.46
CA LEU A 592 -48.45 37.83 0.17
C LEU A 592 -47.02 37.32 0.36
N MET A 593 -46.31 37.84 1.36
CA MET A 593 -44.95 37.38 1.70
C MET A 593 -44.95 35.92 2.17
N ALA A 594 -45.90 35.53 3.02
CA ALA A 594 -46.05 34.14 3.47
C ALA A 594 -46.33 33.18 2.31
N ARG A 595 -47.22 33.55 1.38
CA ARG A 595 -47.49 32.75 0.17
C ARG A 595 -46.25 32.60 -0.70
N ARG A 596 -45.50 33.68 -0.93
CA ARG A 596 -44.27 33.66 -1.75
C ARG A 596 -43.17 32.82 -1.09
N ALA A 597 -43.01 32.92 0.23
CA ALA A 597 -42.06 32.10 0.97
C ALA A 597 -42.39 30.61 0.85
N ARG A 598 -43.67 30.24 0.95
CA ARG A 598 -44.11 28.86 0.75
C ARG A 598 -43.89 28.37 -0.69
N GLU A 599 -44.26 29.16 -1.70
CA GLU A 599 -44.03 28.83 -3.11
C GLU A 599 -42.54 28.66 -3.41
N GLN A 600 -41.67 29.52 -2.85
CA GLN A 600 -40.21 29.40 -2.96
C GLN A 600 -39.70 28.11 -2.29
N LEU A 601 -40.22 27.76 -1.12
CA LEU A 601 -39.86 26.54 -0.40
C LEU A 601 -40.21 25.28 -1.21
N GLU A 602 -41.44 25.22 -1.75
CA GLU A 602 -41.96 24.08 -2.53
C GLU A 602 -41.31 23.97 -3.93
N GLN A 603 -41.09 25.09 -4.63
CA GLN A 603 -40.66 25.06 -6.04
C GLN A 603 -39.14 25.15 -6.24
N GLN A 604 -38.40 25.74 -5.30
CA GLN A 604 -36.95 26.01 -5.47
C GLN A 604 -36.10 25.31 -4.42
N ILE A 605 -36.46 25.45 -3.14
CA ILE A 605 -35.62 25.01 -2.02
C ILE A 605 -35.69 23.49 -1.84
N MET A 606 -36.90 22.92 -1.71
CA MET A 606 -37.09 21.48 -1.49
C MET A 606 -36.54 20.60 -2.63
N PRO A 607 -36.79 20.89 -3.93
CA PRO A 607 -36.23 20.07 -5.01
C PRO A 607 -34.71 20.01 -4.99
N ARG A 608 -34.06 21.16 -4.72
CA ARG A 608 -32.60 21.24 -4.61
C ARG A 608 -32.08 20.47 -3.40
N PHE A 609 -32.68 20.67 -2.24
CA PHE A 609 -32.30 19.98 -1.01
C PHE A 609 -32.46 18.45 -1.15
N PHE A 610 -33.62 17.94 -1.55
CA PHE A 610 -33.83 16.50 -1.68
C PHE A 610 -32.84 15.84 -2.65
N ARG A 611 -32.52 16.49 -3.79
CA ARG A 611 -31.53 15.96 -4.74
C ARG A 611 -30.11 15.90 -4.16
N SER A 612 -29.74 16.83 -3.28
CA SER A 612 -28.43 16.80 -2.62
C SER A 612 -28.33 15.78 -1.49
N GLN A 613 -29.47 15.29 -0.97
CA GLN A 613 -29.47 14.41 0.21
C GLN A 613 -29.19 12.93 -0.13
N PRO A 614 -28.28 12.25 0.60
CA PRO A 614 -27.91 10.83 0.40
C PRO A 614 -29.09 9.86 0.46
N TRP A 615 -30.04 10.12 1.35
CA TRP A 615 -31.18 9.26 1.63
C TRP A 615 -32.32 9.37 0.59
N PHE A 616 -32.23 10.28 -0.37
CA PHE A 616 -33.25 10.44 -1.40
C PHE A 616 -33.03 9.44 -2.54
N GLY A 617 -33.89 8.42 -2.64
CA GLY A 617 -33.77 7.36 -3.66
C GLY A 617 -34.19 7.75 -5.09
N ASN A 618 -34.98 8.81 -5.26
CA ASN A 618 -35.56 9.22 -6.55
C ASN A 618 -34.72 10.27 -7.29
N ARG A 619 -33.39 10.24 -7.16
CA ARG A 619 -32.48 11.28 -7.70
C ARG A 619 -32.56 11.44 -9.21
N ASN A 620 -32.76 10.33 -9.93
CA ASN A 620 -32.80 10.28 -11.39
C ASN A 620 -34.23 10.28 -11.94
N ALA A 621 -35.25 10.31 -11.07
CA ALA A 621 -36.64 10.35 -11.49
C ALA A 621 -37.03 11.76 -11.95
N VAL A 622 -37.93 11.83 -12.93
CA VAL A 622 -38.56 13.11 -13.33
C VAL A 622 -39.50 13.54 -12.19
N LEU A 623 -39.19 14.67 -11.55
CA LEU A 623 -39.96 15.21 -10.42
C LEU A 623 -40.94 16.26 -10.95
N GLU A 624 -42.24 16.12 -10.67
CA GLU A 624 -43.27 17.05 -11.12
C GLU A 624 -43.47 18.18 -10.12
N LYS A 625 -43.72 17.84 -8.84
CA LYS A 625 -44.06 18.83 -7.81
C LYS A 625 -43.74 18.35 -6.39
N PHE A 626 -43.27 19.26 -5.54
CA PHE A 626 -43.22 19.11 -4.08
C PHE A 626 -44.33 19.96 -3.44
N GLU A 627 -45.01 19.41 -2.44
CA GLU A 627 -46.07 20.10 -1.69
C GLU A 627 -45.85 19.92 -0.19
N LEU A 628 -45.92 21.00 0.59
CA LEU A 628 -46.00 20.90 2.04
C LEU A 628 -47.39 20.42 2.44
N GLY A 629 -47.46 19.21 2.99
CA GLY A 629 -48.69 18.64 3.52
C GLY A 629 -48.95 19.06 4.97
N GLU A 630 -49.13 18.07 5.84
CA GLU A 630 -49.38 18.27 7.27
C GLU A 630 -48.16 18.84 7.98
N MET A 631 -48.40 19.76 8.92
CA MET A 631 -47.39 20.41 9.72
C MET A 631 -47.83 20.54 11.16
N HIS A 632 -46.89 20.46 12.09
CA HIS A 632 -47.10 20.78 13.49
C HIS A 632 -45.84 21.42 14.06
N GLU A 633 -46.03 22.50 14.79
CA GLU A 633 -44.95 23.15 15.52
C GLU A 633 -44.80 22.48 16.88
N TRP A 634 -43.65 21.86 17.13
CA TRP A 634 -43.34 21.21 18.38
C TRP A 634 -42.40 22.08 19.20
N SER A 635 -42.88 22.57 20.35
CA SER A 635 -42.12 23.42 21.25
C SER A 635 -42.00 22.76 22.63
N ILE A 636 -40.77 22.67 23.14
CA ILE A 636 -40.47 22.33 24.53
C ILE A 636 -39.56 23.42 25.11
N GLY A 637 -39.40 23.48 26.43
CA GLY A 637 -38.63 24.57 27.09
C GLY A 637 -37.17 24.76 26.60
N ARG A 638 -36.62 23.80 25.85
CA ARG A 638 -35.26 23.83 25.30
C ARG A 638 -35.17 23.96 23.77
N GLY A 639 -36.27 23.92 23.03
CA GLY A 639 -36.20 23.97 21.56
C GLY A 639 -37.56 24.03 20.86
N ARG A 640 -37.56 24.49 19.61
CA ARG A 640 -38.77 24.76 18.81
C ARG A 640 -38.56 24.33 17.37
N TRP A 641 -39.31 23.32 16.93
CA TRP A 641 -39.16 22.66 15.64
C TRP A 641 -40.45 22.63 14.85
N LEU A 642 -40.33 22.55 13.52
CA LEU A 642 -41.47 22.31 12.64
C LEU A 642 -41.41 20.89 12.10
N LEU A 643 -42.30 20.03 12.59
CA LEU A 643 -42.53 18.73 12.00
C LEU A 643 -43.37 18.92 10.73
N ALA A 644 -42.94 18.37 9.59
CA ALA A 644 -43.66 18.49 8.31
C ALA A 644 -43.67 17.17 7.52
N ILE A 645 -44.76 16.92 6.80
CA ILE A 645 -44.84 15.88 5.77
C ILE A 645 -44.85 16.54 4.40
N VAL A 646 -43.86 16.21 3.57
CA VAL A 646 -43.72 16.68 2.19
C VAL A 646 -44.28 15.62 1.25
N THR A 647 -45.16 16.01 0.34
CA THR A 647 -45.69 15.13 -0.71
C THR A 647 -44.96 15.42 -2.02
N LEU A 648 -44.33 14.39 -2.59
CA LEU A 648 -43.64 14.43 -3.88
C LEU A 648 -44.51 13.73 -4.93
N THR A 649 -44.84 14.42 -6.01
CA THR A 649 -45.44 13.81 -7.21
C THR A 649 -44.35 13.59 -8.26
N LEU A 650 -44.18 12.34 -8.69
CA LEU A 650 -43.27 11.96 -9.79
C LEU A 650 -43.97 12.18 -11.13
N GLY A 651 -43.22 12.33 -12.22
CA GLY A 651 -43.77 12.49 -13.58
C GLY A 651 -44.60 11.29 -14.07
N SER A 652 -44.51 10.14 -13.38
CA SER A 652 -45.39 8.97 -13.59
C SER A 652 -46.79 9.15 -12.98
N GLY A 653 -47.03 10.22 -12.21
CA GLY A 653 -48.23 10.45 -11.41
C GLY A 653 -48.21 9.79 -10.02
N GLU A 654 -47.17 9.03 -9.69
CA GLU A 654 -47.00 8.41 -8.37
C GLU A 654 -46.72 9.46 -7.28
N ARG A 655 -47.33 9.30 -6.11
CA ARG A 655 -47.19 10.21 -4.96
C ARG A 655 -46.47 9.56 -3.79
N ASN A 656 -45.34 10.14 -3.39
CA ASN A 656 -44.51 9.71 -2.27
C ASN A 656 -44.57 10.71 -1.12
N ARG A 657 -44.66 10.24 0.13
CA ARG A 657 -44.69 11.09 1.34
C ARG A 657 -43.35 11.03 2.06
N TYR A 658 -42.81 12.17 2.48
CA TYR A 658 -41.56 12.27 3.21
C TYR A 658 -41.70 13.06 4.52
N ALA A 659 -41.20 12.54 5.63
CA ALA A 659 -41.07 13.27 6.88
C ALA A 659 -39.81 14.16 6.86
N LEU A 660 -40.02 15.46 7.08
CA LEU A 660 -38.96 16.46 7.14
C LEU A 660 -39.18 17.38 8.35
N PRO A 661 -38.70 16.98 9.54
CA PRO A 661 -38.59 17.89 10.67
C PRO A 661 -37.54 18.97 10.37
N MET A 662 -37.87 20.22 10.67
CA MET A 662 -37.04 21.39 10.38
C MET A 662 -36.76 22.19 11.65
N ALA A 663 -35.56 22.76 11.73
CA ALA A 663 -35.08 23.63 12.79
C ALA A 663 -34.59 24.96 12.22
N LEU A 664 -34.54 25.99 13.08
CA LEU A 664 -33.96 27.30 12.77
C LEU A 664 -32.79 27.54 13.71
N ALA A 665 -31.68 28.03 13.17
CA ALA A 665 -30.55 28.54 13.94
C ALA A 665 -30.27 29.97 13.48
N TRP A 666 -30.07 30.89 14.41
CA TRP A 666 -29.82 32.30 14.11
C TRP A 666 -28.34 32.64 14.27
N ASP A 667 -27.82 33.58 13.47
CA ASP A 667 -26.38 33.89 13.42
C ASP A 667 -25.84 34.44 14.77
N ASP A 668 -26.70 35.07 15.57
CA ASP A 668 -26.41 35.57 16.91
C ASP A 668 -26.34 34.46 17.99
N GLU A 669 -26.68 33.22 17.64
CA GLU A 669 -26.51 32.03 18.49
C GLU A 669 -25.12 31.37 18.28
N GLY A 670 -24.31 31.89 17.34
CA GLY A 670 -22.88 31.60 17.16
C GLY A 670 -22.51 30.99 15.79
N GLU A 671 -21.50 31.56 15.11
CA GLU A 671 -21.00 31.11 13.79
C GLU A 671 -20.64 29.61 13.72
N SER A 672 -20.14 29.05 14.83
CA SER A 672 -19.78 27.63 14.95
C SER A 672 -20.97 26.69 14.73
N LEU A 673 -22.16 27.06 15.24
CA LEU A 673 -23.38 26.26 15.10
C LEU A 673 -23.86 26.22 13.65
N VAL A 674 -23.84 27.38 12.98
CA VAL A 674 -24.24 27.52 11.57
C VAL A 674 -23.31 26.71 10.66
N SER A 675 -22.00 26.74 10.92
CA SER A 675 -21.03 25.94 10.16
C SER A 675 -21.25 24.43 10.35
N ALA A 676 -21.65 23.98 11.55
CA ALA A 676 -21.87 22.57 11.84
C ALA A 676 -23.08 21.96 11.11
N VAL A 677 -24.10 22.76 10.79
CA VAL A 677 -25.36 22.31 10.15
C VAL A 677 -25.43 22.56 8.65
N LEU A 678 -24.38 23.13 8.04
CA LEU A 678 -24.29 23.38 6.59
C LEU A 678 -24.67 22.17 5.72
N PRO A 679 -24.21 20.92 5.99
CA PRO A 679 -24.57 19.74 5.20
C PRO A 679 -26.08 19.45 5.15
N ALA A 680 -26.82 19.98 6.11
CA ALA A 680 -28.24 19.75 6.33
C ALA A 680 -29.11 21.00 6.10
N THR A 681 -28.50 22.08 5.61
CA THR A 681 -29.18 23.36 5.41
C THR A 681 -30.02 23.33 4.14
N LEU A 682 -31.29 23.70 4.28
CA LEU A 682 -32.23 23.88 3.18
C LEU A 682 -32.03 25.27 2.54
N ALA A 683 -31.99 26.32 3.37
CA ALA A 683 -31.95 27.71 2.93
C ALA A 683 -31.40 28.63 4.02
N LYS A 684 -30.90 29.82 3.63
CA LYS A 684 -30.72 30.92 4.56
C LYS A 684 -32.08 31.49 4.92
N VAL A 685 -32.30 31.90 6.16
CA VAL A 685 -33.52 32.59 6.58
C VAL A 685 -33.22 34.01 7.02
N ARG A 686 -34.19 34.90 6.79
CA ARG A 686 -34.16 36.25 7.33
C ARG A 686 -35.49 36.59 7.99
N ARG A 687 -35.43 37.13 9.20
CA ARG A 687 -36.58 37.68 9.91
C ARG A 687 -36.19 39.06 10.46
N ARG A 688 -36.70 40.11 9.81
CA ARG A 688 -36.29 41.51 10.02
C ARG A 688 -34.78 41.73 9.82
N ASP A 689 -34.07 42.04 10.89
CA ASP A 689 -32.63 42.28 10.98
C ASP A 689 -31.85 41.01 11.36
N ARG A 690 -32.51 39.96 11.84
CA ARG A 690 -31.88 38.67 12.14
C ARG A 690 -31.78 37.79 10.89
N THR A 691 -30.60 37.24 10.69
CA THR A 691 -30.29 36.21 9.68
C THR A 691 -29.95 34.89 10.36
N GLY A 692 -30.15 33.80 9.64
CA GLY A 692 -29.91 32.46 10.14
C GLY A 692 -30.06 31.41 9.04
N VAL A 693 -30.24 30.15 9.43
CA VAL A 693 -30.41 29.01 8.53
C VAL A 693 -31.61 28.15 8.90
N LEU A 694 -32.30 27.65 7.87
CA LEU A 694 -33.32 26.60 7.96
C LEU A 694 -32.66 25.27 7.61
N PHE A 695 -32.70 24.30 8.51
CA PHE A 695 -32.01 23.02 8.34
C PHE A 695 -32.82 21.84 8.88
N ASP A 696 -32.39 20.62 8.56
CA ASP A 696 -33.00 19.38 9.02
C ASP A 696 -32.83 19.17 10.53
N ALA A 697 -33.93 19.01 11.27
CA ALA A 697 -33.89 18.99 12.75
C ALA A 697 -33.12 17.81 13.34
N PHE A 698 -32.87 16.71 12.61
CA PHE A 698 -31.98 15.65 13.11
C PHE A 698 -30.51 16.11 13.26
N TRP A 699 -30.16 17.28 12.71
CA TRP A 699 -28.89 17.94 12.95
C TRP A 699 -28.88 18.87 14.17
N ASP A 700 -30.02 19.04 14.82
CA ASP A 700 -30.13 19.71 16.11
C ASP A 700 -30.04 18.67 17.25
N ASP A 701 -29.18 18.96 18.23
CA ASP A 701 -28.95 18.09 19.38
C ASP A 701 -30.18 18.06 20.30
N ASP A 702 -30.81 19.22 20.52
CA ASP A 702 -31.97 19.33 21.40
C ASP A 702 -33.20 18.63 20.81
N PHE A 703 -33.37 18.65 19.48
CA PHE A 703 -34.40 17.86 18.80
C PHE A 703 -34.22 16.36 19.06
N CYS A 704 -33.01 15.86 18.86
CA CYS A 704 -32.72 14.44 19.06
C CYS A 704 -32.96 14.01 20.51
N ARG A 705 -32.58 14.84 21.49
CA ARG A 705 -32.87 14.61 22.91
C ARG A 705 -34.37 14.64 23.19
N ALA A 706 -35.11 15.59 22.62
CA ALA A 706 -36.57 15.69 22.77
C ALA A 706 -37.31 14.45 22.26
N VAL A 707 -36.89 13.92 21.10
CA VAL A 707 -37.44 12.67 20.55
C VAL A 707 -37.25 11.51 21.52
N ILE A 708 -36.08 11.39 22.14
CA ILE A 708 -35.76 10.30 23.07
C ILE A 708 -36.50 10.46 24.40
N SER A 709 -36.55 11.67 24.97
CA SER A 709 -37.35 11.95 26.17
C SER A 709 -38.84 11.66 25.92
N GLY A 710 -39.35 11.99 24.73
CA GLY A 710 -40.71 11.65 24.34
C GLY A 710 -40.99 10.15 24.36
N MET A 711 -40.00 9.30 24.01
CA MET A 711 -40.11 7.84 24.09
C MET A 711 -40.13 7.35 25.53
N GLU A 712 -39.27 7.90 26.40
CA GLU A 712 -39.21 7.56 27.83
C GLU A 712 -40.53 7.89 28.54
N GLU A 713 -41.13 9.05 28.23
CA GLU A 713 -42.40 9.50 28.80
C GLU A 713 -43.63 8.79 28.19
N GLY A 714 -43.48 8.09 27.07
CA GLY A 714 -44.60 7.48 26.33
C GLY A 714 -45.56 8.52 25.74
N SER A 715 -45.03 9.68 25.34
CA SER A 715 -45.83 10.84 24.93
C SER A 715 -46.56 10.63 23.60
N THR A 716 -47.62 11.42 23.36
CA THR A 716 -48.33 11.49 22.09
C THR A 716 -48.50 12.94 21.67
N LEU A 717 -48.13 13.25 20.43
CA LEU A 717 -48.20 14.58 19.85
C LEU A 717 -49.26 14.61 18.76
N SER A 718 -50.18 15.58 18.83
CA SER A 718 -51.16 15.79 17.74
C SER A 718 -50.45 16.33 16.50
N PHE A 719 -50.69 15.75 15.33
CA PHE A 719 -50.02 16.13 14.09
C PHE A 719 -51.03 16.21 12.95
N GLY A 720 -51.49 17.43 12.62
CA GLY A 720 -52.52 17.62 11.59
C GLY A 720 -53.82 16.90 11.96
N GLY A 721 -54.26 15.96 11.11
CA GLY A 721 -55.41 15.08 11.36
C GLY A 721 -55.04 13.74 11.99
N GLY A 722 -53.76 13.51 12.28
CA GLY A 722 -53.21 12.30 12.87
C GLY A 722 -52.49 12.55 14.20
N GLN A 723 -51.68 11.58 14.62
CA GLN A 723 -50.93 11.62 15.88
C GLN A 723 -49.56 10.94 15.74
N VAL A 724 -48.53 11.53 16.32
CA VAL A 724 -47.20 10.95 16.47
C VAL A 724 -47.10 10.35 17.86
N ARG A 725 -46.78 9.05 17.95
CA ARG A 725 -46.64 8.32 19.20
C ARG A 725 -45.19 7.95 19.43
N PHE A 726 -44.73 8.19 20.64
CA PHE A 726 -43.39 7.85 21.10
C PHE A 726 -43.50 6.70 22.09
N ARG A 727 -42.68 5.66 21.93
CA ARG A 727 -42.74 4.47 22.79
C ARG A 727 -41.34 3.98 23.13
N ALA A 728 -41.07 3.77 24.41
CA ALA A 728 -39.93 2.99 24.86
C ALA A 728 -40.26 1.48 24.83
N THR A 729 -39.24 0.66 24.61
CA THR A 729 -39.29 -0.81 24.72
C THR A 729 -38.73 -1.25 26.07
N SER A 730 -38.78 -2.55 26.36
CA SER A 730 -38.14 -3.15 27.54
C SER A 730 -36.61 -3.00 27.57
N ALA A 731 -35.98 -2.69 26.43
CA ALA A 731 -34.54 -2.48 26.33
C ALA A 731 -34.10 -1.02 26.52
N PHE A 732 -35.02 -0.08 26.75
CA PHE A 732 -34.70 1.32 26.99
C PHE A 732 -33.97 1.50 28.34
N PRO A 733 -32.71 2.01 28.36
CA PRO A 733 -31.91 2.08 29.58
C PRO A 733 -32.25 3.25 30.51
N GLY A 734 -33.20 4.12 30.13
CA GLY A 734 -33.51 5.37 30.84
C GLY A 734 -32.52 6.50 30.53
N LEU A 735 -32.95 7.76 30.66
CA LEU A 735 -32.09 8.94 30.63
C LEU A 735 -31.58 9.27 32.04
N ASN A 736 -30.73 8.43 32.64
CA ASN A 736 -30.10 8.78 33.94
C ASN A 736 -29.35 10.13 33.83
N HIS A 737 -29.43 10.97 34.88
CA HIS A 737 -29.11 12.43 34.96
C HIS A 737 -27.80 12.98 34.34
N GLN A 738 -26.93 12.16 33.74
CA GLN A 738 -25.83 12.60 32.86
C GLN A 738 -26.25 12.74 31.38
N GLY A 739 -27.45 12.30 30.99
CA GLY A 739 -27.96 12.35 29.62
C GLY A 739 -28.14 13.76 29.02
N ASN A 740 -28.02 14.82 29.82
CA ASN A 740 -28.02 16.21 29.36
C ASN A 740 -26.65 16.73 28.90
N THR A 741 -25.56 16.01 29.20
CA THR A 741 -24.18 16.41 28.84
C THR A 741 -23.47 15.41 27.94
N ALA A 742 -24.13 14.31 27.55
CA ALA A 742 -23.57 13.35 26.61
C ALA A 742 -23.34 13.99 25.23
N GLU A 743 -22.15 13.80 24.68
CA GLU A 743 -21.76 14.26 23.34
C GLU A 743 -22.64 13.59 22.26
N VAL A 744 -23.16 14.39 21.34
CA VAL A 744 -23.98 13.92 20.21
C VAL A 744 -23.11 13.91 18.97
N THR A 745 -22.84 12.72 18.43
CA THR A 745 -22.12 12.57 17.16
C THR A 745 -23.06 12.03 16.09
N ARG A 746 -22.70 12.24 14.82
CA ARG A 746 -23.53 11.87 13.68
C ARG A 746 -22.70 11.10 12.67
N THR A 747 -23.19 9.93 12.27
CA THR A 747 -22.54 9.09 11.25
C THR A 747 -23.52 8.89 10.10
N VAL A 748 -23.03 8.81 8.87
CA VAL A 748 -23.85 8.49 7.70
C VAL A 748 -23.54 7.07 7.27
N SER A 749 -24.56 6.22 7.13
CA SER A 749 -24.37 4.84 6.68
C SER A 749 -24.00 4.77 5.19
N GLU A 750 -23.51 3.61 4.72
CA GLU A 750 -23.25 3.36 3.29
C GLU A 750 -24.48 3.63 2.40
N ARG A 751 -25.70 3.49 2.94
CA ARG A 751 -26.97 3.79 2.26
C ARG A 751 -27.44 5.24 2.45
N GLY A 752 -26.58 6.13 2.93
CA GLY A 752 -26.88 7.54 3.11
C GLY A 752 -27.81 7.86 4.29
N ARG A 753 -28.06 6.91 5.20
CA ARG A 753 -28.94 7.11 6.36
C ARG A 753 -28.16 7.83 7.47
N LEU A 754 -28.74 8.88 8.03
CA LEU A 754 -28.19 9.57 9.20
C LEU A 754 -28.43 8.73 10.46
N LEU A 755 -27.35 8.45 11.19
CA LEU A 755 -27.32 7.81 12.50
C LEU A 755 -26.86 8.86 13.51
N VAL A 756 -27.69 9.13 14.52
CA VAL A 756 -27.34 10.06 15.60
C VAL A 756 -26.93 9.25 16.82
N ASN A 757 -25.66 9.31 17.21
CA ASN A 757 -25.12 8.60 18.37
C ASN A 757 -25.12 9.52 19.58
N LEU A 758 -25.69 9.04 20.70
CA LEU A 758 -25.69 9.76 21.96
C LEU A 758 -24.75 9.09 22.96
N GLY A 759 -23.55 9.66 23.14
CA GLY A 759 -22.57 9.29 24.15
C GLY A 759 -22.22 7.79 24.20
N GLY A 760 -22.22 7.10 23.06
CA GLY A 760 -21.96 5.65 22.99
C GLY A 760 -22.99 4.78 23.72
N ARG A 761 -24.22 5.27 23.94
CA ARG A 761 -25.29 4.52 24.64
C ARG A 761 -26.50 4.22 23.79
N LEU A 762 -26.90 5.16 22.95
CA LEU A 762 -28.09 5.07 22.11
C LEU A 762 -27.78 5.56 20.69
N VAL A 763 -28.45 4.96 19.70
CA VAL A 763 -28.37 5.36 18.29
C VAL A 763 -29.79 5.62 17.79
N LEU A 764 -30.06 6.87 17.40
CA LEU A 764 -31.33 7.28 16.82
C LEU A 764 -31.23 7.24 15.29
N LYS A 765 -32.15 6.50 14.66
CA LYS A 765 -32.28 6.36 13.20
C LYS A 765 -33.58 7.01 12.73
N GLY A 766 -33.47 8.05 11.90
CA GLY A 766 -34.62 8.71 11.29
C GLY A 766 -35.00 8.13 9.93
N TYR A 767 -36.29 7.84 9.72
CA TYR A 767 -36.85 7.40 8.44
C TYR A 767 -37.55 8.57 7.74
N ARG A 768 -37.10 8.87 6.52
CA ARG A 768 -37.65 9.99 5.73
C ARG A 768 -38.82 9.55 4.88
N TRP A 769 -38.76 8.40 4.24
CA TRP A 769 -39.83 7.95 3.35
C TRP A 769 -40.95 7.28 4.15
N LEU A 770 -42.14 7.88 4.08
CA LEU A 770 -43.34 7.39 4.76
C LEU A 770 -44.14 6.51 3.80
N LEU A 771 -44.03 5.20 3.96
CA LEU A 771 -44.99 4.28 3.35
C LEU A 771 -45.95 3.77 4.45
N ALA A 772 -47.16 3.41 4.05
CA ALA A 772 -48.19 2.94 4.96
C ALA A 772 -47.94 1.46 5.32
N GLY A 773 -48.03 1.13 6.61
CA GLY A 773 -47.86 -0.23 7.12
C GLY A 773 -46.63 -0.40 8.01
N VAL A 774 -46.43 -1.63 8.47
CA VAL A 774 -45.35 -1.97 9.41
C VAL A 774 -44.00 -1.97 8.68
N HIS A 775 -43.07 -1.13 9.14
CA HIS A 775 -41.72 -1.06 8.57
C HIS A 775 -40.95 -2.37 8.89
N PRO A 776 -40.38 -3.08 7.89
CA PRO A 776 -39.76 -4.40 8.10
C PRO A 776 -38.61 -4.42 9.12
N GLU A 777 -37.77 -3.38 9.14
CA GLU A 777 -36.68 -3.25 10.13
C GLU A 777 -37.25 -3.10 11.55
N LEU A 778 -38.33 -2.33 11.72
CA LEU A 778 -38.97 -2.16 13.02
C LEU A 778 -39.64 -3.45 13.48
N GLU A 779 -40.39 -4.12 12.59
CA GLU A 779 -41.06 -5.39 12.89
C GLU A 779 -40.07 -6.45 13.39
N MET A 780 -38.94 -6.60 12.67
CA MET A 780 -37.90 -7.56 13.00
C MET A 780 -37.16 -7.20 14.29
N SER A 781 -36.72 -5.95 14.44
CA SER A 781 -36.03 -5.52 15.66
C SER A 781 -36.94 -5.62 16.89
N HIS A 782 -38.22 -5.28 16.76
CA HIS A 782 -39.18 -5.38 17.85
C HIS A 782 -39.40 -6.84 18.28
N PHE A 783 -39.63 -7.75 17.33
CA PHE A 783 -39.81 -9.17 17.64
C PHE A 783 -38.56 -9.79 18.28
N LEU A 784 -37.38 -9.50 17.74
CA LEU A 784 -36.13 -10.04 18.24
C LEU A 784 -35.78 -9.51 19.64
N THR A 785 -36.12 -8.25 19.95
CA THR A 785 -35.92 -7.66 21.27
C THR A 785 -36.97 -8.12 22.29
N GLU A 786 -38.26 -7.98 21.98
CA GLU A 786 -39.34 -8.18 22.96
C GLU A 786 -39.80 -9.63 23.10
N THR A 787 -39.80 -10.38 21.98
CA THR A 787 -40.37 -11.73 21.94
C THR A 787 -39.28 -12.79 21.99
N ALA A 788 -38.36 -12.77 21.02
CA ALA A 788 -37.31 -13.79 20.92
C ALA A 788 -36.14 -13.56 21.90
N LYS A 789 -35.98 -12.34 22.39
CA LYS A 789 -34.88 -11.90 23.28
C LYS A 789 -33.49 -12.28 22.75
N PHE A 790 -33.29 -12.10 21.45
CA PHE A 790 -32.03 -12.42 20.78
C PHE A 790 -30.94 -11.44 21.19
N ALA A 791 -29.86 -11.90 21.81
CA ALA A 791 -28.84 -11.04 22.41
C ALA A 791 -27.84 -10.45 21.40
N HIS A 792 -27.61 -11.11 20.26
CA HIS A 792 -26.56 -10.76 19.29
C HIS A 792 -27.00 -9.74 18.24
N MET A 793 -27.62 -8.66 18.72
CA MET A 793 -28.10 -7.53 17.92
C MET A 793 -28.11 -6.23 18.70
N ALA A 794 -28.15 -5.10 17.99
CA ALA A 794 -28.48 -3.81 18.60
C ALA A 794 -29.95 -3.81 19.04
N GLN A 795 -30.18 -3.88 20.36
CA GLN A 795 -31.53 -3.97 20.92
C GLN A 795 -32.35 -2.73 20.60
N LEU A 796 -33.59 -2.91 20.13
CA LEU A 796 -34.53 -1.82 19.90
C LEU A 796 -34.90 -1.21 21.26
N ALA A 797 -34.53 0.04 21.50
CA ALA A 797 -34.79 0.79 22.73
C ALA A 797 -36.07 1.66 22.65
N GLY A 798 -36.50 2.06 21.45
CA GLY A 798 -37.70 2.88 21.31
C GLY A 798 -38.12 3.14 19.87
N THR A 799 -39.34 3.66 19.69
CA THR A 799 -39.96 3.89 18.38
C THR A 799 -40.71 5.22 18.33
N VAL A 800 -40.73 5.83 17.15
CA VAL A 800 -41.63 6.92 16.80
C VAL A 800 -42.45 6.51 15.60
N GLU A 801 -43.77 6.51 15.76
CA GLU A 801 -44.71 6.16 14.71
C GLU A 801 -45.74 7.28 14.51
N TYR A 802 -46.06 7.56 13.26
CA TYR A 802 -47.13 8.49 12.87
C TYR A 802 -48.34 7.69 12.41
N SER A 803 -49.49 7.93 13.03
CA SER A 803 -50.79 7.41 12.60
C SER A 803 -51.57 8.52 11.89
N ASP A 804 -51.93 8.31 10.63
CA ASP A 804 -52.74 9.27 9.86
C ASP A 804 -54.22 9.27 10.28
N SER A 805 -55.01 10.20 9.73
CA SER A 805 -56.44 10.33 10.03
C SER A 805 -57.29 9.12 9.56
N LYS A 806 -56.73 8.23 8.74
CA LYS A 806 -57.36 7.00 8.25
C LYS A 806 -56.95 5.77 9.05
N GLY A 807 -56.10 5.94 10.07
CA GLY A 807 -55.60 4.86 10.92
C GLY A 807 -54.39 4.11 10.37
N ASN A 808 -53.77 4.57 9.27
CA ASN A 808 -52.54 3.96 8.78
C ASN A 808 -51.35 4.42 9.63
N SER A 809 -50.52 3.47 10.09
CA SER A 809 -49.26 3.77 10.80
C SER A 809 -48.07 3.80 9.82
N SER A 810 -47.14 4.71 10.06
CA SER A 810 -45.84 4.81 9.39
C SER A 810 -44.74 5.08 10.42
N THR A 811 -43.60 4.39 10.30
CA THR A 811 -42.44 4.60 11.18
C THR A 811 -41.69 5.89 10.83
N LEU A 812 -41.44 6.75 11.83
CA LEU A 812 -40.66 7.99 11.68
C LEU A 812 -39.22 7.83 12.18
N ALA A 813 -39.02 7.11 13.28
CA ALA A 813 -37.70 6.87 13.83
C ALA A 813 -37.69 5.59 14.69
N ILE A 814 -36.52 4.97 14.79
CA ILE A 814 -36.25 3.96 15.81
C ILE A 814 -35.02 4.35 16.61
N LEU A 815 -35.00 3.95 17.87
CA LEU A 815 -33.89 4.11 18.78
C LEU A 815 -33.35 2.72 19.12
N GLU A 816 -32.05 2.53 18.99
CA GLU A 816 -31.36 1.29 19.34
C GLU A 816 -30.36 1.55 20.45
N ARG A 817 -30.04 0.52 21.24
CA ARG A 817 -28.87 0.55 22.13
C ARG A 817 -27.61 0.60 21.27
N TYR A 818 -26.71 1.49 21.65
CA TYR A 818 -25.39 1.52 21.05
C TYR A 818 -24.68 0.20 21.33
N ALA A 819 -24.13 -0.37 20.27
CA ALA A 819 -23.36 -1.59 20.31
C ALA A 819 -21.90 -1.25 20.05
N GLU A 820 -21.05 -1.39 21.05
CA GLU A 820 -19.60 -1.29 20.86
C GLU A 820 -19.14 -2.34 19.85
N ASN A 821 -18.42 -1.90 18.82
CA ASN A 821 -17.99 -2.76 17.72
C ASN A 821 -16.66 -2.29 17.14
N GLN A 822 -15.93 -3.21 16.50
CA GLN A 822 -14.68 -2.97 15.78
C GLN A 822 -14.89 -2.79 14.26
N GLY A 823 -16.09 -2.37 13.85
CA GLY A 823 -16.47 -2.22 12.44
C GLY A 823 -17.09 -3.48 11.83
N SER A 824 -17.31 -3.41 10.50
CA SER A 824 -17.95 -4.51 9.76
C SER A 824 -17.03 -5.74 9.64
N ALA A 825 -17.63 -6.92 9.67
CA ALA A 825 -16.90 -8.17 9.42
C ALA A 825 -16.25 -8.17 8.03
N TRP A 826 -16.83 -7.46 7.04
CA TRP A 826 -16.25 -7.26 5.72
C TRP A 826 -14.87 -6.60 5.77
N ALA A 827 -14.78 -5.43 6.41
CA ALA A 827 -13.53 -4.68 6.51
C ALA A 827 -12.45 -5.52 7.23
N TYR A 828 -12.80 -6.10 8.39
CA TYR A 828 -11.91 -6.96 9.15
C TYR A 828 -11.40 -8.17 8.34
N THR A 829 -12.30 -8.83 7.58
CA THR A 829 -11.95 -9.99 6.74
C THR A 829 -10.98 -9.60 5.62
N ARG A 830 -11.25 -8.48 4.96
CA ARG A 830 -10.44 -8.00 3.84
C ARG A 830 -9.03 -7.62 4.32
N ASP A 831 -8.93 -6.80 5.35
CA ASP A 831 -7.65 -6.32 5.88
C ASP A 831 -6.81 -7.48 6.47
N TYR A 832 -7.48 -8.51 7.01
CA TYR A 832 -6.84 -9.76 7.40
C TYR A 832 -6.25 -10.52 6.20
N LEU A 833 -7.04 -10.66 5.12
CA LEU A 833 -6.63 -11.41 3.94
C LEU A 833 -5.52 -10.73 3.16
N GLU A 834 -5.57 -9.42 3.01
CA GLU A 834 -4.53 -8.64 2.33
C GLU A 834 -3.18 -8.85 3.00
N ARG A 835 -3.13 -8.76 4.34
CA ARG A 835 -1.91 -9.06 5.12
C ARG A 835 -1.44 -10.51 4.91
N TYR A 836 -2.36 -11.48 4.97
CA TYR A 836 -2.01 -12.89 4.77
C TYR A 836 -1.45 -13.16 3.37
N LEU A 837 -2.05 -12.58 2.33
CA LEU A 837 -1.61 -12.76 0.95
C LEU A 837 -0.26 -12.06 0.71
N ASP A 838 -0.02 -10.89 1.30
CA ASP A 838 1.29 -10.22 1.20
C ASP A 838 2.40 -11.00 1.95
N GLU A 839 2.10 -11.59 3.11
CA GLU A 839 3.03 -12.52 3.77
C GLU A 839 3.37 -13.72 2.89
N CYS A 840 2.36 -14.33 2.26
CA CYS A 840 2.54 -15.47 1.36
C CYS A 840 3.40 -15.15 0.13
N ARG A 841 3.41 -13.88 -0.33
CA ARG A 841 4.33 -13.42 -1.39
C ARG A 841 5.79 -13.55 -0.97
N THR A 842 6.11 -13.24 0.28
CA THR A 842 7.49 -13.27 0.80
C THR A 842 7.98 -14.66 1.23
N GLN A 843 7.07 -15.61 1.50
CA GLN A 843 7.39 -16.93 2.04
C GLN A 843 6.64 -18.07 1.30
N GLN A 844 7.21 -18.55 0.19
CA GLN A 844 6.56 -19.54 -0.72
C GLN A 844 6.34 -20.96 -0.13
N LYS A 845 6.98 -21.36 0.98
CA LYS A 845 6.92 -22.75 1.50
C LYS A 845 6.56 -22.82 2.98
N ARG A 846 5.27 -22.77 3.32
CA ARG A 846 4.74 -23.29 4.59
C ARG A 846 3.34 -23.88 4.40
N LEU A 847 3.08 -25.00 5.09
CA LEU A 847 1.76 -25.65 5.14
C LEU A 847 0.69 -24.70 5.70
N ILE A 848 -0.49 -24.74 5.10
CA ILE A 848 -1.68 -23.97 5.48
C ILE A 848 -2.40 -24.73 6.59
N ASP A 849 -2.46 -24.17 7.80
CA ASP A 849 -3.59 -24.42 8.75
C ASP A 849 -3.53 -23.50 9.99
N SER A 850 -2.37 -23.35 10.63
CA SER A 850 -2.28 -22.68 11.94
C SER A 850 -2.50 -21.15 11.93
N ARG A 851 -2.18 -20.48 10.81
CA ARG A 851 -2.30 -19.01 10.67
C ARG A 851 -3.74 -18.52 10.55
N HIS A 852 -4.66 -19.39 10.13
CA HIS A 852 -6.08 -19.07 10.07
C HIS A 852 -6.81 -19.37 11.38
N ALA A 853 -6.19 -20.07 12.34
CA ALA A 853 -6.90 -20.63 13.50
C ALA A 853 -7.73 -19.59 14.28
N ALA A 854 -7.16 -18.42 14.57
CA ALA A 854 -7.85 -17.33 15.27
C ALA A 854 -9.02 -16.78 14.45
N TYR A 855 -8.81 -16.51 13.16
CA TYR A 855 -9.85 -16.02 12.27
C TYR A 855 -10.95 -17.08 12.05
N MET A 856 -10.59 -18.36 11.93
CA MET A 856 -11.56 -19.46 11.76
C MET A 856 -12.37 -19.71 13.02
N ALA A 857 -11.85 -19.39 14.21
CA ALA A 857 -12.66 -19.35 15.41
C ALA A 857 -13.79 -18.31 15.28
N LEU A 858 -13.49 -17.12 14.76
CA LEU A 858 -14.52 -16.11 14.46
C LEU A 858 -15.52 -16.61 13.42
N VAL A 859 -15.05 -17.22 12.31
CA VAL A 859 -15.95 -17.77 11.28
C VAL A 859 -16.90 -18.85 11.85
N LYS A 860 -16.43 -19.69 12.78
CA LYS A 860 -17.27 -20.65 13.50
C LYS A 860 -18.30 -19.95 14.37
N THR A 861 -17.90 -18.91 15.12
CA THR A 861 -18.82 -18.09 15.92
C THR A 861 -19.87 -17.43 15.03
N LEU A 862 -19.50 -16.90 13.87
CA LEU A 862 -20.43 -16.33 12.90
C LEU A 862 -21.45 -17.36 12.41
N GLY A 863 -21.01 -18.60 12.14
CA GLY A 863 -21.90 -19.72 11.81
C GLY A 863 -22.90 -20.06 12.93
N LEU A 864 -22.43 -20.03 14.19
CA LEU A 864 -23.26 -20.25 15.37
C LEU A 864 -24.30 -19.13 15.54
N ARG A 865 -23.88 -17.85 15.52
CA ARG A 865 -24.79 -16.69 15.65
C ARG A 865 -25.82 -16.63 14.54
N THR A 866 -25.45 -17.02 13.33
CA THR A 866 -26.39 -17.11 12.21
C THR A 866 -27.46 -18.17 12.44
N ALA A 867 -27.10 -19.34 13.03
CA ALA A 867 -28.06 -20.37 13.38
C ALA A 867 -29.00 -19.93 14.51
N GLU A 868 -28.45 -19.35 15.58
CA GLU A 868 -29.23 -18.82 16.71
C GLU A 868 -30.19 -17.73 16.25
N PHE A 869 -29.77 -16.86 15.33
CA PHE A 869 -30.64 -15.85 14.72
C PHE A 869 -31.82 -16.46 13.97
N HIS A 870 -31.59 -17.45 13.11
CA HIS A 870 -32.68 -18.13 12.40
C HIS A 870 -33.61 -18.89 13.34
N GLN A 871 -33.07 -19.50 14.40
CA GLN A 871 -33.87 -20.16 15.45
C GLN A 871 -34.73 -19.14 16.21
N ALA A 872 -34.20 -17.95 16.51
CA ALA A 872 -34.93 -16.89 17.19
C ALA A 872 -36.15 -16.39 16.38
N LEU A 873 -36.15 -16.55 15.05
CA LEU A 873 -37.25 -16.16 14.15
C LEU A 873 -38.33 -17.26 13.96
N ALA A 874 -38.07 -18.47 14.44
CA ALA A 874 -38.93 -19.64 14.26
C ALA A 874 -40.17 -19.74 15.19
N PRO A 875 -40.18 -19.19 16.42
CA PRO A 875 -41.33 -19.29 17.31
C PRO A 875 -42.59 -18.63 16.72
N PRO A 876 -43.78 -19.17 17.01
CA PRO A 876 -45.04 -18.60 16.51
C PRO A 876 -45.29 -17.22 17.12
N ASP A 877 -45.82 -16.33 16.28
CA ASP A 877 -46.18 -14.96 16.64
C ASP A 877 -47.70 -14.76 16.45
N PRO A 878 -48.42 -14.16 17.43
CA PRO A 878 -49.83 -13.82 17.31
C PRO A 878 -50.21 -13.02 16.04
N ALA A 879 -49.29 -12.20 15.50
CA ALA A 879 -49.53 -11.44 14.28
C ALA A 879 -49.27 -12.23 12.99
N GLY A 880 -48.76 -13.47 13.09
CA GLY A 880 -48.51 -14.37 11.96
C GLY A 880 -47.30 -14.01 11.07
N ALA A 881 -46.62 -12.89 11.36
CA ALA A 881 -45.48 -12.41 10.58
C ALA A 881 -44.23 -13.27 10.81
N PHE A 882 -44.06 -13.78 12.03
CA PHE A 882 -43.02 -14.75 12.39
C PHE A 882 -43.61 -16.15 12.52
N GLY A 883 -42.80 -17.10 13.00
CA GLY A 883 -43.18 -18.51 12.99
C GLY A 883 -42.72 -19.24 11.74
N SER A 884 -42.97 -20.55 11.72
CA SER A 884 -42.55 -21.44 10.64
C SER A 884 -43.71 -22.02 9.86
N GLU A 885 -43.53 -22.19 8.55
CA GLU A 885 -44.50 -22.78 7.61
C GLU A 885 -43.82 -23.90 6.82
N ALA A 886 -44.57 -24.91 6.37
CA ALA A 886 -43.97 -25.96 5.54
C ALA A 886 -43.52 -25.39 4.19
N ILE A 887 -42.34 -25.80 3.71
CA ILE A 887 -41.91 -25.49 2.35
C ILE A 887 -42.71 -26.36 1.39
N THR A 888 -43.42 -25.73 0.44
CA THR A 888 -44.21 -26.44 -0.55
C THR A 888 -43.44 -26.65 -1.87
N PRO A 889 -43.86 -27.59 -2.72
CA PRO A 889 -43.33 -27.72 -4.09
C PRO A 889 -43.44 -26.42 -4.90
N GLU A 890 -44.51 -25.65 -4.68
CA GLU A 890 -44.76 -24.37 -5.33
C GLU A 890 -43.72 -23.33 -4.93
N ASP A 891 -43.34 -23.27 -3.64
CA ASP A 891 -42.28 -22.37 -3.16
C ASP A 891 -40.96 -22.64 -3.89
N VAL A 892 -40.56 -23.91 -4.02
CA VAL A 892 -39.31 -24.28 -4.70
C VAL A 892 -39.37 -23.94 -6.19
N ALA A 893 -40.53 -24.14 -6.83
CA ALA A 893 -40.74 -23.77 -8.22
C ALA A 893 -40.64 -22.24 -8.43
N GLU A 894 -41.22 -21.46 -7.52
CA GLU A 894 -41.14 -20.00 -7.52
C GLU A 894 -39.69 -19.52 -7.37
N TRP A 895 -38.94 -20.06 -6.41
CA TRP A 895 -37.52 -19.70 -6.22
C TRP A 895 -36.68 -19.99 -7.45
N VAL A 896 -36.89 -21.15 -8.09
CA VAL A 896 -36.18 -21.52 -9.33
C VAL A 896 -36.56 -20.57 -10.47
N ASN A 897 -37.83 -20.20 -10.60
CA ASN A 897 -38.29 -19.28 -11.66
C ASN A 897 -37.77 -17.86 -11.43
N ASN A 898 -37.69 -17.40 -10.18
CA ASN A 898 -37.11 -16.10 -9.85
C ASN A 898 -35.63 -16.03 -10.26
N VAL A 899 -34.83 -17.06 -9.92
CA VAL A 899 -33.42 -17.13 -10.34
C VAL A 899 -33.29 -17.19 -11.86
N ARG A 900 -34.17 -17.93 -12.56
CA ARG A 900 -34.19 -17.96 -14.03
C ARG A 900 -34.49 -16.59 -14.64
N THR A 901 -35.46 -15.88 -14.08
CA THR A 901 -35.84 -14.54 -14.55
C THR A 901 -34.68 -13.56 -14.39
N GLN A 902 -34.02 -13.55 -13.22
CA GLN A 902 -32.82 -12.73 -13.00
C GLN A 902 -31.67 -13.12 -13.95
N MET A 903 -31.51 -14.41 -14.24
CA MET A 903 -30.53 -14.85 -15.24
C MET A 903 -30.87 -14.35 -16.65
N ASP A 904 -32.14 -14.39 -17.05
CA ASP A 904 -32.59 -13.86 -18.34
C ASP A 904 -32.26 -12.36 -18.45
N GLU A 905 -32.58 -11.58 -17.41
CA GLU A 905 -32.25 -10.15 -17.32
C GLU A 905 -30.75 -9.90 -17.39
N MET A 906 -29.94 -10.65 -16.64
CA MET A 906 -28.49 -10.55 -16.66
C MET A 906 -27.92 -10.88 -18.03
N TYR A 907 -28.40 -11.94 -18.70
CA TYR A 907 -27.91 -12.32 -20.03
C TYR A 907 -28.31 -11.29 -21.08
N MET A 908 -29.52 -10.73 -21.02
CA MET A 908 -29.93 -9.61 -21.89
C MET A 908 -29.03 -8.39 -21.68
N LEU A 909 -28.73 -8.03 -20.44
CA LEU A 909 -27.84 -6.90 -20.13
C LEU A 909 -26.41 -7.16 -20.59
N LEU A 910 -25.89 -8.38 -20.38
CA LEU A 910 -24.57 -8.78 -20.83
C LEU A 910 -24.45 -8.73 -22.35
N GLU A 911 -25.41 -9.28 -23.09
CA GLU A 911 -25.45 -9.24 -24.55
C GLU A 911 -25.47 -7.78 -25.06
N ALA A 912 -26.24 -6.91 -24.42
CA ALA A 912 -26.32 -5.49 -24.77
C ALA A 912 -25.02 -4.72 -24.50
N GLN A 913 -24.30 -5.04 -23.42
CA GLN A 913 -23.07 -4.33 -23.02
C GLN A 913 -21.78 -4.98 -23.58
N LEU A 914 -21.84 -6.22 -24.07
CA LEU A 914 -20.68 -6.99 -24.56
C LEU A 914 -19.75 -6.21 -25.52
N PRO A 915 -20.27 -5.40 -26.48
CA PRO A 915 -19.42 -4.62 -27.38
C PRO A 915 -18.64 -3.50 -26.69
N ARG A 916 -19.12 -3.02 -25.53
CA ARG A 916 -18.53 -1.93 -24.75
C ARG A 916 -17.57 -2.42 -23.66
N LEU A 917 -17.48 -3.73 -23.45
CA LEU A 917 -16.60 -4.32 -22.46
C LEU A 917 -15.12 -4.28 -22.91
N PRO A 918 -14.16 -4.15 -21.98
CA PRO A 918 -12.73 -4.37 -22.24
C PRO A 918 -12.45 -5.76 -22.86
N ASP A 919 -11.31 -5.94 -23.53
CA ASP A 919 -11.02 -7.21 -24.23
C ASP A 919 -10.90 -8.41 -23.27
N SER A 920 -10.33 -8.22 -22.07
CA SER A 920 -10.29 -9.25 -21.01
C SER A 920 -11.70 -9.69 -20.60
N ALA A 921 -12.55 -8.70 -20.34
CA ALA A 921 -13.96 -8.85 -19.96
C ALA A 921 -14.78 -9.55 -21.03
N ARG A 922 -14.54 -9.19 -22.30
CA ARG A 922 -15.27 -9.73 -23.44
C ARG A 922 -15.03 -11.22 -23.62
N LEU A 923 -13.81 -11.70 -23.37
CA LEU A 923 -13.47 -13.12 -23.45
C LEU A 923 -14.19 -13.94 -22.37
N ILE A 924 -14.28 -13.39 -21.15
CA ILE A 924 -15.02 -13.98 -20.04
C ILE A 924 -16.53 -13.95 -20.32
N GLY A 925 -17.06 -12.82 -20.81
CA GLY A 925 -18.46 -12.65 -21.18
C GLY A 925 -18.92 -13.63 -22.26
N ASN A 926 -18.11 -13.81 -23.32
CA ASN A 926 -18.36 -14.82 -24.36
C ASN A 926 -18.39 -16.24 -23.79
N SER A 927 -17.48 -16.56 -22.86
CA SER A 927 -17.45 -17.85 -22.18
C SER A 927 -18.71 -18.08 -21.33
N LEU A 928 -19.21 -17.03 -20.68
CA LEU A 928 -20.45 -17.08 -19.90
C LEU A 928 -21.68 -17.31 -20.80
N LEU A 929 -21.76 -16.60 -21.93
CA LEU A 929 -22.81 -16.79 -22.94
C LEU A 929 -22.81 -18.21 -23.50
N ALA A 930 -21.64 -18.76 -23.86
CA ALA A 930 -21.51 -20.13 -24.35
C ALA A 930 -21.95 -21.17 -23.29
N ALA A 931 -21.71 -20.89 -22.01
CA ALA A 931 -22.09 -21.76 -20.92
C ALA A 931 -23.58 -21.67 -20.54
N ARG A 932 -24.36 -20.72 -21.10
CA ARG A 932 -25.78 -20.46 -20.79
C ARG A 932 -26.62 -21.74 -20.62
N PRO A 933 -26.66 -22.71 -21.56
CA PRO A 933 -27.50 -23.91 -21.41
C PRO A 933 -27.14 -24.78 -20.19
N ARG A 934 -25.85 -24.80 -19.80
CA ARG A 934 -25.38 -25.54 -18.62
C ARG A 934 -25.85 -24.89 -17.33
N PHE A 935 -25.92 -23.56 -17.27
CA PHE A 935 -26.44 -22.82 -16.11
C PHE A 935 -27.93 -23.12 -15.88
N TYR A 936 -28.78 -23.00 -16.91
CA TYR A 936 -30.21 -23.29 -16.77
C TYR A 936 -30.48 -24.74 -16.36
N ARG A 937 -29.68 -25.69 -16.87
CA ARG A 937 -29.79 -27.09 -16.46
C ARG A 937 -29.44 -27.29 -14.99
N ARG A 938 -28.43 -26.58 -14.47
CA ARG A 938 -28.01 -26.69 -13.07
C ARG A 938 -29.04 -26.07 -12.13
N VAL A 939 -29.56 -24.89 -12.45
CA VAL A 939 -30.66 -24.25 -11.71
C VAL A 939 -31.94 -25.09 -11.77
N GLY A 940 -32.26 -25.67 -12.93
CA GLY A 940 -33.43 -26.52 -13.11
C GLY A 940 -33.45 -27.79 -12.26
N ARG A 941 -32.30 -28.31 -11.81
CA ARG A 941 -32.24 -29.47 -10.90
C ARG A 941 -32.88 -29.20 -9.54
N ALA A 942 -32.95 -27.95 -9.09
CA ALA A 942 -33.58 -27.61 -7.82
C ALA A 942 -35.11 -27.75 -7.88
N ALA A 943 -35.74 -27.66 -9.07
CA ALA A 943 -37.21 -27.71 -9.20
C ALA A 943 -37.82 -29.08 -8.81
N THR A 944 -37.02 -30.15 -8.84
CA THR A 944 -37.46 -31.50 -8.45
C THR A 944 -37.30 -31.77 -6.95
N LEU A 945 -36.72 -30.83 -6.19
CA LEU A 945 -36.54 -31.00 -4.75
C LEU A 945 -37.87 -30.95 -4.01
N ARG A 946 -37.98 -31.77 -2.98
CA ARG A 946 -39.08 -31.80 -2.03
C ARG A 946 -38.49 -31.78 -0.62
N PRO A 947 -37.94 -30.65 -0.15
CA PRO A 947 -37.25 -30.59 1.12
C PRO A 947 -38.26 -30.74 2.28
N GLU A 948 -38.04 -31.73 3.14
CA GLU A 948 -38.75 -31.85 4.42
C GLU A 948 -38.21 -30.81 5.41
N ALA A 949 -38.61 -29.55 5.24
CA ALA A 949 -38.20 -28.44 6.08
C ALA A 949 -39.26 -27.34 6.10
N MET A 950 -39.13 -26.48 7.10
CA MET A 950 -39.97 -25.30 7.28
C MET A 950 -39.26 -24.05 6.78
N LYS A 951 -40.02 -23.07 6.29
CA LYS A 951 -39.60 -21.70 6.02
C LYS A 951 -39.99 -20.78 7.17
N ALA A 952 -39.21 -19.75 7.42
CA ALA A 952 -39.49 -18.73 8.43
C ALA A 952 -39.05 -17.37 7.93
N ARG A 953 -39.24 -16.34 8.76
CA ARG A 953 -38.66 -15.02 8.50
C ARG A 953 -37.14 -15.14 8.35
N CYS A 954 -36.57 -14.42 7.40
CA CYS A 954 -35.12 -14.38 7.15
C CYS A 954 -34.65 -12.93 7.05
N HIS A 955 -33.34 -12.70 7.13
CA HIS A 955 -32.74 -11.37 6.95
C HIS A 955 -32.95 -10.86 5.52
N GLY A 956 -32.78 -11.73 4.52
CA GLY A 956 -33.04 -11.47 3.10
C GLY A 956 -31.88 -10.82 2.34
N ASP A 957 -31.01 -10.09 3.04
CA ASP A 957 -29.78 -9.49 2.51
C ASP A 957 -28.57 -9.75 3.42
N TYR A 958 -28.37 -11.00 3.84
CA TYR A 958 -27.33 -11.34 4.83
C TYR A 958 -25.95 -11.59 4.19
N HIS A 959 -24.95 -10.81 4.60
CA HIS A 959 -23.55 -10.92 4.16
C HIS A 959 -22.62 -10.23 5.17
N LEU A 960 -21.30 -10.34 4.99
CA LEU A 960 -20.27 -9.78 5.90
C LEU A 960 -20.39 -8.27 6.22
N ARG A 961 -21.11 -7.46 5.42
CA ARG A 961 -21.32 -6.03 5.74
C ARG A 961 -22.49 -5.78 6.70
N GLN A 962 -23.40 -6.76 6.84
CA GLN A 962 -24.54 -6.69 7.75
C GLN A 962 -24.23 -7.25 9.14
N VAL A 963 -22.96 -7.56 9.40
CA VAL A 963 -22.51 -8.09 10.67
C VAL A 963 -21.35 -7.25 11.18
N TRP A 964 -21.43 -6.85 12.43
CA TRP A 964 -20.37 -6.13 13.13
C TRP A 964 -19.60 -7.08 14.04
N LEU A 965 -18.28 -6.91 14.09
CA LEU A 965 -17.42 -7.60 15.05
C LEU A 965 -17.50 -6.86 16.39
N SER A 966 -17.76 -7.59 17.47
CA SER A 966 -17.79 -7.06 18.83
C SER A 966 -17.19 -8.07 19.80
N ASN A 967 -16.04 -7.75 20.39
CA ASN A 967 -15.39 -8.57 21.43
C ASN A 967 -15.23 -10.06 21.07
N ASN A 968 -14.70 -10.36 19.88
CA ASN A 968 -14.57 -11.73 19.31
C ASN A 968 -15.90 -12.47 19.07
N ASP A 969 -17.01 -11.74 19.05
CA ASP A 969 -18.35 -12.22 18.68
C ASP A 969 -18.93 -11.32 17.58
N PHE A 970 -20.16 -11.62 17.16
CA PHE A 970 -20.82 -10.92 16.07
C PHE A 970 -22.18 -10.37 16.47
N LEU A 971 -22.48 -9.17 15.97
CA LEU A 971 -23.79 -8.54 16.07
C LEU A 971 -24.40 -8.42 14.67
N ILE A 972 -25.60 -8.95 14.50
CA ILE A 972 -26.34 -8.86 13.23
C ILE A 972 -27.05 -7.51 13.19
N THR A 973 -27.09 -6.86 12.02
CA THR A 973 -27.61 -5.50 11.86
C THR A 973 -28.32 -5.31 10.52
N ASN A 974 -29.02 -4.18 10.34
CA ASN A 974 -29.68 -3.76 9.09
C ASN A 974 -30.78 -4.72 8.58
N TYR A 975 -31.74 -4.99 9.46
CA TYR A 975 -32.87 -5.87 9.19
C TYR A 975 -33.82 -5.36 8.10
N GLY A 976 -34.51 -6.29 7.45
CA GLY A 976 -35.64 -5.99 6.57
C GLY A 976 -35.39 -6.12 5.08
N GLY A 977 -34.32 -6.77 4.62
CA GLY A 977 -34.07 -7.08 3.21
C GLY A 977 -33.58 -5.90 2.35
N GLY A 978 -33.28 -6.20 1.08
CA GLY A 978 -32.70 -5.23 0.14
C GLY A 978 -33.66 -4.10 -0.27
N PRO A 979 -33.15 -2.86 -0.49
CA PRO A 979 -33.96 -1.68 -0.81
C PRO A 979 -34.79 -1.80 -2.11
N GLU A 980 -34.40 -2.69 -3.00
CA GLU A 980 -35.03 -2.99 -4.28
C GLU A 980 -36.37 -3.72 -4.17
N LEU A 981 -36.66 -4.39 -3.05
CA LEU A 981 -37.91 -5.12 -2.85
C LEU A 981 -39.00 -4.23 -2.23
N ALA A 982 -40.26 -4.50 -2.54
CA ALA A 982 -41.38 -3.85 -1.85
C ALA A 982 -41.47 -4.32 -0.39
N TRP A 983 -42.03 -3.50 0.51
CA TRP A 983 -42.16 -3.84 1.94
C TRP A 983 -42.86 -5.18 2.20
N ARG A 984 -43.87 -5.51 1.38
CA ARG A 984 -44.60 -6.77 1.50
C ARG A 984 -43.73 -7.99 1.13
N GLU A 985 -42.87 -7.85 0.13
CA GLU A 985 -41.96 -8.91 -0.32
C GLU A 985 -40.83 -9.12 0.68
N ARG A 986 -40.33 -8.01 1.25
CA ARG A 986 -39.39 -8.03 2.36
C ARG A 986 -39.96 -8.78 3.57
N ARG A 987 -41.30 -8.93 3.67
CA ARG A 987 -42.04 -9.61 4.75
C ARG A 987 -42.24 -11.12 4.55
N TRP A 988 -41.85 -11.68 3.42
CA TRP A 988 -42.04 -13.10 3.13
C TRP A 988 -41.19 -14.03 4.02
N LYS A 989 -41.74 -15.23 4.26
CA LYS A 989 -41.01 -16.34 4.87
C LYS A 989 -40.29 -17.11 3.78
N HIS A 990 -39.06 -17.51 4.07
CA HIS A 990 -38.18 -18.16 3.11
C HIS A 990 -37.36 -19.26 3.81
N THR A 991 -36.69 -20.13 3.06
CA THR A 991 -35.67 -21.00 3.64
C THR A 991 -34.49 -20.17 4.16
N PRO A 992 -34.01 -20.41 5.40
CA PRO A 992 -32.83 -19.72 5.93
C PRO A 992 -31.53 -20.01 5.15
N LEU A 993 -31.54 -21.04 4.29
CA LEU A 993 -30.41 -21.35 3.40
C LEU A 993 -30.10 -20.23 2.39
N ARG A 994 -31.03 -19.30 2.15
CA ARG A 994 -30.78 -18.10 1.33
C ARG A 994 -29.81 -17.14 2.01
N ASP A 995 -29.96 -16.90 3.32
CA ASP A 995 -29.04 -16.07 4.10
C ASP A 995 -27.67 -16.75 4.24
N VAL A 996 -27.66 -18.07 4.43
CA VAL A 996 -26.41 -18.87 4.42
C VAL A 996 -25.68 -18.71 3.09
N ALA A 997 -26.38 -18.82 1.96
CA ALA A 997 -25.77 -18.64 0.64
C ALA A 997 -25.23 -17.21 0.44
N GLY A 998 -25.92 -16.18 0.94
CA GLY A 998 -25.45 -14.80 0.96
C GLY A 998 -24.14 -14.64 1.72
N MET A 999 -24.04 -15.20 2.92
CA MET A 999 -22.80 -15.17 3.70
C MET A 999 -21.66 -15.93 3.00
N LEU A 1000 -21.91 -17.13 2.48
CA LEU A 1000 -20.92 -17.91 1.73
C LEU A 1000 -20.43 -17.19 0.47
N PHE A 1001 -21.32 -16.50 -0.23
CA PHE A 1001 -20.96 -15.67 -1.37
C PHE A 1001 -20.10 -14.47 -0.95
N SER A 1002 -20.35 -13.86 0.21
CA SER A 1002 -19.53 -12.75 0.68
C SER A 1002 -18.08 -13.14 1.04
N PHE A 1003 -17.81 -14.39 1.44
CA PHE A 1003 -16.43 -14.88 1.54
C PHE A 1003 -15.73 -14.97 0.18
N TRP A 1004 -16.47 -15.31 -0.88
CA TRP A 1004 -15.93 -15.28 -2.24
C TRP A 1004 -15.56 -13.86 -2.67
N GLU A 1005 -16.42 -12.90 -2.37
CA GLU A 1005 -16.17 -11.49 -2.70
C GLU A 1005 -14.97 -10.95 -1.92
N ALA A 1006 -14.85 -11.28 -0.63
CA ALA A 1006 -13.71 -10.84 0.19
C ALA A 1006 -12.38 -11.40 -0.32
N ALA A 1007 -12.33 -12.69 -0.68
CA ALA A 1007 -11.13 -13.31 -1.26
C ALA A 1007 -10.75 -12.70 -2.61
N GLY A 1008 -11.74 -12.41 -3.46
CA GLY A 1008 -11.52 -11.76 -4.75
C GLY A 1008 -10.98 -10.34 -4.60
N ALA A 1009 -11.62 -9.53 -3.75
CA ALA A 1009 -11.21 -8.14 -3.50
C ALA A 1009 -9.78 -8.05 -2.93
N ALA A 1010 -9.44 -8.91 -1.94
CA ALA A 1010 -8.09 -8.94 -1.38
C ALA A 1010 -7.05 -9.39 -2.41
N LEU A 1011 -7.36 -10.38 -3.25
CA LEU A 1011 -6.45 -10.84 -4.30
C LEU A 1011 -6.23 -9.78 -5.37
N GLU A 1012 -7.30 -9.13 -5.85
CA GLU A 1012 -7.22 -8.04 -6.82
C GLU A 1012 -6.36 -6.89 -6.27
N HIS A 1013 -6.56 -6.51 -5.01
CA HIS A 1013 -5.75 -5.47 -4.37
C HIS A 1013 -4.27 -5.85 -4.24
N VAL A 1014 -3.98 -7.09 -3.85
CA VAL A 1014 -2.57 -7.54 -3.67
C VAL A 1014 -1.84 -7.68 -5.01
N THR A 1015 -2.54 -8.12 -6.05
CA THR A 1015 -1.96 -8.43 -7.37
C THR A 1015 -1.87 -7.24 -8.33
N ALA A 1016 -2.54 -6.12 -8.05
CA ALA A 1016 -2.49 -4.91 -8.88
C ALA A 1016 -1.05 -4.40 -9.15
N GLU A 1017 -0.16 -4.49 -8.16
CA GLU A 1017 1.23 -4.04 -8.27
C GLU A 1017 2.22 -5.17 -8.62
N TYR A 1018 1.82 -6.44 -8.49
CA TYR A 1018 2.71 -7.60 -8.66
C TYR A 1018 2.02 -8.73 -9.46
N PRO A 1019 1.85 -8.57 -10.78
CA PRO A 1019 1.15 -9.54 -11.60
C PRO A 1019 1.82 -10.93 -11.60
N GLU A 1020 3.15 -11.00 -11.47
CA GLU A 1020 3.91 -12.25 -11.60
C GLU A 1020 3.56 -13.32 -10.55
N VAL A 1021 3.13 -12.92 -9.35
CA VAL A 1021 2.77 -13.85 -8.26
C VAL A 1021 1.28 -14.18 -8.21
N GLY A 1022 0.47 -13.61 -9.11
CA GLY A 1022 -0.99 -13.71 -9.05
C GLY A 1022 -1.51 -15.14 -9.03
N ALA A 1023 -0.91 -16.05 -9.82
CA ALA A 1023 -1.31 -17.46 -9.86
C ALA A 1023 -1.05 -18.19 -8.53
N ALA A 1024 0.07 -17.90 -7.86
CA ALA A 1024 0.43 -18.53 -6.59
C ALA A 1024 -0.47 -18.01 -5.44
N LEU A 1025 -0.72 -16.70 -5.40
CA LEU A 1025 -1.59 -16.07 -4.41
C LEU A 1025 -3.05 -16.48 -4.60
N GLN A 1026 -3.50 -16.69 -5.83
CA GLN A 1026 -4.84 -17.17 -6.13
C GLN A 1026 -5.12 -18.52 -5.43
N GLN A 1027 -4.17 -19.45 -5.45
CA GLN A 1027 -4.34 -20.73 -4.76
C GLN A 1027 -4.49 -20.55 -3.23
N GLN A 1028 -3.77 -19.61 -2.63
CA GLN A 1028 -3.88 -19.31 -1.19
C GLN A 1028 -5.24 -18.70 -0.84
N ALA A 1029 -5.71 -17.74 -1.63
CA ALA A 1029 -7.05 -17.16 -1.47
C ALA A 1029 -8.15 -18.22 -1.62
N GLU A 1030 -8.01 -19.16 -2.56
CA GLU A 1030 -8.95 -20.25 -2.78
C GLU A 1030 -8.98 -21.25 -1.61
N ASN A 1031 -7.82 -21.55 -1.02
CA ASN A 1031 -7.67 -22.41 0.15
C ASN A 1031 -8.32 -21.79 1.39
N TRP A 1032 -8.04 -20.51 1.67
CA TRP A 1032 -8.70 -19.80 2.77
C TRP A 1032 -10.22 -19.80 2.61
N ARG A 1033 -10.71 -19.50 1.40
CA ARG A 1033 -12.15 -19.45 1.11
C ARG A 1033 -12.80 -20.82 1.33
N ALA A 1034 -12.13 -21.90 0.91
CA ALA A 1034 -12.63 -23.26 1.14
C ALA A 1034 -12.74 -23.56 2.64
N LEU A 1035 -11.73 -23.17 3.43
CA LEU A 1035 -11.72 -23.32 4.88
C LEU A 1035 -12.82 -22.50 5.55
N ALA A 1036 -12.94 -21.20 5.22
CA ALA A 1036 -13.97 -20.32 5.76
C ALA A 1036 -15.39 -20.82 5.45
N THR A 1037 -15.63 -21.24 4.20
CA THR A 1037 -16.91 -21.83 3.77
C THR A 1037 -17.24 -23.09 4.56
N SER A 1038 -16.25 -23.98 4.71
CA SER A 1038 -16.40 -25.24 5.44
C SER A 1038 -16.70 -25.00 6.91
N ASP A 1039 -15.91 -24.18 7.60
CA ASP A 1039 -16.02 -23.95 9.04
C ASP A 1039 -17.30 -23.19 9.41
N PHE A 1040 -17.67 -22.16 8.63
CA PHE A 1040 -18.95 -21.46 8.80
C PHE A 1040 -20.12 -22.42 8.67
N PHE A 1041 -20.17 -23.18 7.57
CA PHE A 1041 -21.31 -24.02 7.26
C PHE A 1041 -21.40 -25.24 8.18
N LYS A 1042 -20.25 -25.81 8.59
CA LYS A 1042 -20.18 -26.87 9.60
C LYS A 1042 -20.69 -26.40 10.96
N SER A 1043 -20.29 -25.20 11.40
CA SER A 1043 -20.78 -24.61 12.65
C SER A 1043 -22.30 -24.37 12.60
N TYR A 1044 -22.77 -23.76 11.51
CA TYR A 1044 -24.20 -23.53 11.27
C TYR A 1044 -25.02 -24.83 11.27
N ARG A 1045 -24.56 -25.86 10.53
CA ARG A 1045 -25.23 -27.17 10.44
C ARG A 1045 -25.29 -27.86 11.81
N THR A 1046 -24.23 -27.78 12.60
CA THR A 1046 -24.19 -28.34 13.95
C THR A 1046 -25.23 -27.68 14.85
N ALA A 1047 -25.30 -26.35 14.83
CA ALA A 1047 -26.26 -25.57 15.63
C ALA A 1047 -27.72 -25.78 15.17
N MET A 1048 -27.96 -25.99 13.87
CA MET A 1048 -29.29 -26.25 13.31
C MET A 1048 -29.73 -27.72 13.33
N LYS A 1049 -28.88 -28.64 13.82
CA LYS A 1049 -29.16 -30.08 13.77
C LYS A 1049 -30.44 -30.43 14.52
N GLY A 1050 -31.40 -31.04 13.82
CA GLY A 1050 -32.69 -31.45 14.38
C GLY A 1050 -33.74 -30.35 14.45
N HIS A 1051 -33.42 -29.13 14.00
CA HIS A 1051 -34.36 -28.01 13.96
C HIS A 1051 -35.22 -28.04 12.67
N ALA A 1052 -36.53 -27.74 12.78
CA ALA A 1052 -37.48 -27.88 11.66
C ALA A 1052 -37.18 -26.99 10.44
N LEU A 1053 -36.42 -25.90 10.62
CA LEU A 1053 -36.01 -24.99 9.55
C LEU A 1053 -34.85 -25.52 8.69
N PHE A 1054 -34.19 -26.61 9.09
CA PHE A 1054 -33.04 -27.16 8.39
C PHE A 1054 -33.36 -28.55 7.83
N PRO A 1055 -33.31 -28.75 6.50
CA PRO A 1055 -33.61 -30.05 5.90
C PRO A 1055 -32.64 -31.15 6.39
N SER A 1056 -33.19 -32.35 6.61
CA SER A 1056 -32.41 -33.54 6.98
C SER A 1056 -31.57 -34.09 5.82
N ASP A 1057 -32.02 -33.87 4.57
CA ASP A 1057 -31.31 -34.29 3.37
C ASP A 1057 -30.15 -33.33 3.00
N ALA A 1058 -28.92 -33.81 3.20
CA ALA A 1058 -27.71 -33.07 2.87
C ALA A 1058 -27.61 -32.71 1.37
N ALA A 1059 -28.09 -33.58 0.46
CA ALA A 1059 -28.01 -33.32 -0.98
C ALA A 1059 -28.97 -32.19 -1.41
N GLY A 1060 -30.17 -32.17 -0.83
CA GLY A 1060 -31.15 -31.10 -0.99
C GLY A 1060 -30.65 -29.76 -0.44
N VAL A 1061 -30.03 -29.76 0.74
CA VAL A 1061 -29.40 -28.57 1.34
C VAL A 1061 -28.35 -27.98 0.39
N ASP A 1062 -27.39 -28.78 -0.08
CA ASP A 1062 -26.31 -28.28 -0.95
C ASP A 1062 -26.86 -27.76 -2.29
N THR A 1063 -27.94 -28.35 -2.80
CA THR A 1063 -28.59 -27.91 -4.03
C THR A 1063 -29.29 -26.56 -3.85
N LEU A 1064 -29.99 -26.34 -2.73
CA LEU A 1064 -30.62 -25.06 -2.41
C LEU A 1064 -29.59 -23.96 -2.14
N VAL A 1065 -28.53 -24.24 -1.38
CA VAL A 1065 -27.44 -23.29 -1.16
C VAL A 1065 -26.79 -22.91 -2.49
N THR A 1066 -26.55 -23.87 -3.39
CA THR A 1066 -26.03 -23.60 -4.73
C THR A 1066 -26.97 -22.70 -5.54
N LEU A 1067 -28.29 -22.94 -5.48
CA LEU A 1067 -29.29 -22.13 -6.18
C LEU A 1067 -29.20 -20.65 -5.75
N PHE A 1068 -29.18 -20.37 -4.45
CA PHE A 1068 -29.13 -19.00 -3.94
C PHE A 1068 -27.73 -18.36 -4.07
N MET A 1069 -26.65 -19.14 -4.10
CA MET A 1069 -25.34 -18.62 -4.48
C MET A 1069 -25.31 -18.17 -5.95
N VAL A 1070 -26.01 -18.88 -6.84
CA VAL A 1070 -26.18 -18.44 -8.23
C VAL A 1070 -27.01 -17.17 -8.29
N GLU A 1071 -28.10 -17.07 -7.53
CA GLU A 1071 -28.90 -15.83 -7.40
C GLU A 1071 -28.01 -14.62 -7.07
N LYS A 1072 -27.18 -14.73 -6.03
CA LYS A 1072 -26.28 -13.63 -5.61
C LYS A 1072 -25.19 -13.33 -6.65
N ALA A 1073 -24.63 -14.36 -7.29
CA ALA A 1073 -23.63 -14.18 -8.34
C ALA A 1073 -24.20 -13.48 -9.58
N VAL A 1074 -25.43 -13.81 -9.98
CA VAL A 1074 -26.15 -13.17 -11.09
C VAL A 1074 -26.42 -11.70 -10.77
N ALA A 1075 -26.93 -11.40 -9.56
CA ALA A 1075 -27.15 -10.02 -9.12
C ALA A 1075 -25.86 -9.18 -9.10
N SER A 1076 -24.74 -9.77 -8.64
CA SER A 1076 -23.42 -9.12 -8.63
C SER A 1076 -22.95 -8.74 -10.06
N VAL A 1077 -23.14 -9.63 -11.04
CA VAL A 1077 -22.83 -9.36 -12.46
C VAL A 1077 -23.74 -8.28 -13.03
N SER A 1078 -25.05 -8.37 -12.80
CA SER A 1078 -26.01 -7.35 -13.29
C SER A 1078 -25.71 -5.96 -12.75
N ASN A 1079 -25.40 -5.86 -11.45
CA ASN A 1079 -25.03 -4.59 -10.82
C ASN A 1079 -23.75 -4.00 -11.41
N ALA A 1080 -22.71 -4.83 -11.62
CA ALA A 1080 -21.46 -4.39 -12.24
C ALA A 1080 -21.68 -3.91 -13.69
N LEU A 1081 -22.49 -4.63 -14.48
CA LEU A 1081 -22.84 -4.25 -15.85
C LEU A 1081 -23.64 -2.93 -15.92
N ALA A 1082 -24.41 -2.60 -14.86
CA ALA A 1082 -25.21 -1.38 -14.81
C ALA A 1082 -24.44 -0.16 -14.28
N GLN A 1083 -23.42 -0.36 -13.44
CA GLN A 1083 -22.75 0.72 -12.70
C GLN A 1083 -21.35 1.07 -13.24
N ASP A 1084 -20.44 0.10 -13.37
CA ASP A 1084 -19.07 0.33 -13.84
C ASP A 1084 -18.55 -0.88 -14.62
N LEU A 1085 -18.49 -0.72 -15.95
CA LEU A 1085 -18.04 -1.76 -16.88
C LEU A 1085 -16.56 -2.14 -16.70
N ARG A 1086 -15.75 -1.35 -15.98
CA ARG A 1086 -14.33 -1.66 -15.73
C ARG A 1086 -14.14 -2.73 -14.64
N LEU A 1087 -15.13 -2.89 -13.76
CA LEU A 1087 -15.05 -3.80 -12.60
C LEU A 1087 -15.82 -5.11 -12.79
N VAL A 1088 -16.26 -5.42 -14.01
CA VAL A 1088 -17.14 -6.56 -14.30
C VAL A 1088 -16.42 -7.91 -14.39
N ASP A 1089 -15.10 -7.92 -14.60
CA ASP A 1089 -14.29 -9.13 -14.78
C ASP A 1089 -14.38 -10.07 -13.57
N GLY A 1090 -14.16 -9.53 -12.38
CA GLY A 1090 -14.24 -10.26 -11.12
C GLY A 1090 -15.60 -10.96 -10.94
N PRO A 1091 -16.74 -10.23 -10.98
CA PRO A 1091 -18.08 -10.81 -10.91
C PRO A 1091 -18.33 -11.94 -11.91
N MET A 1092 -17.97 -11.76 -13.19
CA MET A 1092 -18.19 -12.79 -14.22
C MET A 1092 -17.35 -14.04 -13.99
N GLN A 1093 -16.07 -13.88 -13.62
CA GLN A 1093 -15.21 -15.02 -13.29
C GLN A 1093 -15.76 -15.81 -12.09
N ARG A 1094 -16.28 -15.13 -11.06
CA ARG A 1094 -16.88 -15.78 -9.89
C ARG A 1094 -18.08 -16.65 -10.29
N LEU A 1095 -18.97 -16.13 -11.13
CA LEU A 1095 -20.13 -16.87 -11.64
C LEU A 1095 -19.72 -18.12 -12.44
N ILE A 1096 -18.70 -18.02 -13.30
CA ILE A 1096 -18.15 -19.17 -14.04
C ILE A 1096 -17.58 -20.23 -13.09
N ARG A 1097 -16.73 -19.82 -12.13
CA ARG A 1097 -16.07 -20.75 -11.21
C ARG A 1097 -17.06 -21.46 -10.28
N LEU A 1098 -18.10 -20.76 -9.81
CA LEU A 1098 -19.19 -21.36 -9.01
C LEU A 1098 -19.79 -22.60 -9.70
N MET A 1099 -19.75 -22.62 -11.04
CA MET A 1099 -20.38 -23.63 -11.89
C MET A 1099 -19.43 -24.68 -12.44
N GLN A 1100 -18.14 -24.38 -12.44
CA GLN A 1100 -17.08 -25.32 -12.79
C GLN A 1100 -16.75 -26.32 -11.68
N ARG A 1101 -17.11 -26.05 -10.40
CA ARG A 1101 -17.00 -27.03 -9.31
C ARG A 1101 -17.64 -28.37 -9.73
N ARG A 1102 -16.78 -29.33 -10.09
CA ARG A 1102 -17.07 -30.77 -10.05
C ARG A 1102 -17.20 -31.14 -8.57
N ARG A 1103 -18.12 -32.05 -8.28
CA ARG A 1103 -18.26 -32.65 -6.94
C ARG A 1103 -16.92 -33.18 -6.45
#